data_AF-A0A850PIF7-F1
#
_entry.id   AF-A0A850PIF7-F1
#
_cell.length_a   1.000
_cell.length_b   1.000
_cell.length_c   1.000
_cell.angle_alpha   90.00
_cell.angle_beta   90.00
_cell.angle_gamma   90.00
#
_symmetry.space_group_name_H-M   'P 1'
#
loop_
_entity.id
_entity.type
_entity.pdbx_description
1 polymer ?
#
loop_
_entity_poly.entity_id
_entity_poly.type
_entity_poly.pdbx_seq_one_letter_code
_entity_poly.pdbx_strand_id
1 'polypeptide(L)'
;MERARHGTGRVPDSRQSGPAAGRLGKGCLGRRTVTPDAGVEGGPSGTIGGPDADFRRGRLRCRGRHRRLDRGPAACRGPRRAGAGRDAQSAGRRPWQPASADRKDRARQPHADQRTPPAGRGPARGNRTHAGRRRHYRGGPRRRRQPAGQSPVNTARSSRTLPPETLSAEQAERELRRLAGVLATLDTAYHTHDAPLVSDAEYDELRRRNAAIEDRFPELVRSDSPSLRIGAPTEGAFGKYRHRVPMLSLDNVFDADEFEAFVTRAARFLGLDVERSGALSFVGEPKIDGLSISLTYENRALVRGTTRGDGQEGEDVTANLRTLRDIPTTLPADAPDPIEIRGEVFMAKDAFLALNAAQVASGQKPFANPRNAAAGSLRQLDPEITRGRPLAFFAYAQGYSDHRVSPSHWAYLQRLRDWGFRVNELSRHLGKASEAEAFMEAIGRERSGLSYDIDGVVFKIDDVALQERLGFVGRTPRWAVAWKFPAEQAITRLETIEIQVGRTGALTPVAHLEAVNVGGVLVTRASLHNADEIARKDVRPGDLVMLQRAGDVIPQILGRAPACPDDPPRAPAFVFPDRCPACGARAERPEGEVVLRCTGGLSCPAQVVERLVHMVSRTAFDIDGLGERSIREFHDAGLLTSAPDIFRLPGHEQAIAAREGWGAVSARNLVRAIDARRTIGLARFIYALGIRRIGEANARLLARHYGTYDIWHAQMLAAVEPDSDARATLASINGIGAAIAEELTGFFAEPHNLDTLAALRALLTIQAEEAAHGGPLSGKIIVFTGTLATMARPEAKAIAERLGAKVTDSVSKKTDYVVLGADSGSKARKAQELGVATLDEAGWRTLAGLPEAEPPRA
;
A
#
# COMPACT_ATOMS: atom_id res chain seq x y z
N MET A 1 -62.48 23.86 -30.21
CA MET A 1 -62.63 25.28 -30.57
C MET A 1 -61.53 25.99 -29.79
N GLU A 2 -60.68 26.86 -30.33
CA GLU A 2 -60.51 27.41 -31.69
C GLU A 2 -59.18 26.88 -32.29
N ARG A 3 -59.01 26.62 -33.60
CA ARG A 3 -58.70 27.56 -34.71
C ARG A 3 -57.64 28.63 -34.40
N ALA A 4 -56.62 28.89 -35.24
CA ALA A 4 -56.04 28.15 -36.38
C ALA A 4 -54.75 28.86 -36.87
N ARG A 5 -53.82 28.13 -37.51
CA ARG A 5 -53.23 28.45 -38.84
C ARG A 5 -52.21 27.38 -39.29
N HIS A 6 -52.17 27.11 -40.60
CA HIS A 6 -51.18 26.23 -41.24
C HIS A 6 -50.03 27.04 -41.85
N GLY A 7 -48.89 26.38 -42.07
CA GLY A 7 -47.84 26.77 -43.02
C GLY A 7 -47.17 25.51 -43.56
N THR A 8 -47.21 25.30 -44.88
CA THR A 8 -46.84 24.02 -45.52
C THR A 8 -45.96 24.20 -46.75
N GLY A 9 -45.02 23.27 -46.95
CA GLY A 9 -44.20 23.17 -48.17
C GLY A 9 -42.70 23.43 -47.90
N ARG A 10 -41.76 22.91 -48.71
CA ARG A 10 -41.88 22.02 -49.87
C ARG A 10 -40.62 21.15 -49.97
N VAL A 11 -40.76 19.95 -50.53
CA VAL A 11 -39.65 19.17 -51.10
C VAL A 11 -39.42 19.65 -52.55
N PRO A 12 -38.16 19.68 -53.00
CA PRO A 12 -37.85 19.06 -54.30
C PRO A 12 -36.64 18.11 -54.22
N ASP A 13 -36.74 17.01 -54.96
CA ASP A 13 -35.66 16.05 -55.25
C ASP A 13 -35.03 16.39 -56.62
N SER A 14 -33.71 16.19 -56.80
CA SER A 14 -33.16 15.56 -58.02
C SER A 14 -31.61 15.49 -58.11
N ARG A 15 -31.10 14.26 -58.30
CA ARG A 15 -30.14 13.82 -59.34
C ARG A 15 -28.63 14.21 -59.36
N GLN A 16 -27.82 13.13 -59.26
CA GLN A 16 -26.78 12.67 -60.22
C GLN A 16 -25.50 13.51 -60.50
N SER A 17 -24.34 12.96 -60.08
CA SER A 17 -23.17 12.75 -60.97
C SER A 17 -22.11 11.79 -60.37
N GLY A 18 -21.71 10.75 -61.12
CA GLY A 18 -20.38 10.09 -61.02
C GLY A 18 -19.56 10.41 -62.29
N PRO A 19 -18.51 9.65 -62.72
CA PRO A 19 -17.89 8.41 -62.19
C PRO A 19 -16.69 8.75 -61.26
N ALA A 20 -15.59 8.01 -61.04
CA ALA A 20 -14.97 6.75 -61.52
C ALA A 20 -14.20 6.09 -60.32
N ALA A 21 -13.97 4.77 -60.18
CA ALA A 21 -13.64 3.63 -61.04
C ALA A 21 -12.12 3.30 -61.16
N GLY A 22 -11.66 2.33 -60.36
CA GLY A 22 -10.35 1.66 -60.42
C GLY A 22 -10.49 0.19 -59.96
N ARG A 23 -9.79 -0.75 -60.58
CA ARG A 23 -10.03 -2.21 -60.43
C ARG A 23 -8.82 -2.99 -59.86
N LEU A 24 -9.14 -4.23 -59.43
CA LEU A 24 -8.31 -5.44 -59.23
C LEU A 24 -8.00 -5.77 -57.75
N GLY A 25 -8.02 -7.04 -57.29
CA GLY A 25 -8.19 -8.34 -57.98
C GLY A 25 -9.05 -9.38 -57.22
N LYS A 26 -9.07 -10.64 -57.68
CA LYS A 26 -9.99 -11.72 -57.19
C LYS A 26 -9.28 -12.81 -56.35
N GLY A 27 -10.05 -13.52 -55.52
CA GLY A 27 -9.71 -14.84 -54.95
C GLY A 27 -10.63 -15.20 -53.77
N CYS A 28 -11.84 -15.74 -53.93
CA CYS A 28 -12.26 -17.07 -54.41
C CYS A 28 -12.25 -18.21 -53.36
N LEU A 29 -13.46 -18.67 -53.02
CA LEU A 29 -13.83 -19.97 -52.40
C LEU A 29 -13.45 -20.18 -50.92
N GLY A 30 -14.27 -20.85 -50.10
CA GLY A 30 -15.58 -21.46 -50.38
C GLY A 30 -16.36 -21.86 -49.11
N ARG A 31 -17.66 -22.16 -49.26
CA ARG A 31 -18.58 -22.54 -48.16
C ARG A 31 -18.30 -23.96 -47.63
N ARG A 32 -18.53 -24.18 -46.34
CA ARG A 32 -19.28 -25.35 -45.83
C ARG A 32 -20.16 -24.95 -44.63
N THR A 33 -21.35 -25.54 -44.58
CA THR A 33 -22.34 -25.43 -43.51
C THR A 33 -22.80 -26.82 -43.12
N VAL A 34 -22.78 -27.15 -41.83
CA VAL A 34 -23.48 -28.29 -41.22
C VAL A 34 -24.01 -27.82 -39.86
N THR A 35 -25.18 -28.30 -39.46
CA THR A 35 -25.92 -27.86 -38.25
C THR A 35 -26.09 -29.07 -37.28
N PRO A 36 -27.03 -29.16 -36.30
CA PRO A 36 -26.66 -29.66 -34.96
C PRO A 36 -27.46 -30.88 -34.45
N ASP A 37 -27.07 -31.38 -33.26
CA ASP A 37 -27.86 -32.19 -32.31
C ASP A 37 -27.40 -31.74 -30.88
N ALA A 38 -28.21 -31.61 -29.82
CA ALA A 38 -29.21 -32.51 -29.19
C ALA A 38 -28.57 -33.73 -28.49
N GLY A 39 -28.86 -34.07 -27.22
CA GLY A 39 -29.67 -33.45 -26.17
C GLY A 39 -29.75 -34.34 -24.90
N VAL A 40 -30.74 -34.08 -24.01
CA VAL A 40 -31.29 -34.98 -22.95
C VAL A 40 -30.55 -35.15 -21.59
N GLU A 41 -31.15 -34.51 -20.56
CA GLU A 41 -31.56 -34.99 -19.20
C GLU A 41 -30.72 -35.95 -18.31
N GLY A 42 -30.83 -35.78 -16.97
CA GLY A 42 -30.59 -36.87 -16.00
C GLY A 42 -30.22 -36.49 -14.54
N GLY A 43 -31.18 -36.51 -13.61
CA GLY A 43 -30.94 -36.76 -12.16
C GLY A 43 -31.42 -38.17 -11.76
N PRO A 44 -31.66 -38.52 -10.46
CA PRO A 44 -31.55 -37.72 -9.23
C PRO A 44 -30.97 -38.46 -7.97
N SER A 45 -30.96 -37.76 -6.82
CA SER A 45 -31.16 -38.24 -5.42
C SER A 45 -30.41 -39.46 -4.80
N GLY A 46 -29.93 -39.29 -3.55
CA GLY A 46 -29.57 -40.35 -2.60
C GLY A 46 -29.36 -39.82 -1.17
N THR A 47 -29.67 -40.60 -0.12
CA THR A 47 -29.83 -40.11 1.29
C THR A 47 -29.30 -41.07 2.37
N ILE A 48 -29.20 -40.59 3.63
CA ILE A 48 -28.91 -41.32 4.91
C ILE A 48 -27.42 -41.73 5.09
N GLY A 49 -26.77 -41.70 6.27
CA GLY A 49 -27.17 -41.29 7.63
C GLY A 49 -25.98 -41.36 8.63
N GLY A 50 -26.20 -41.08 9.94
CA GLY A 50 -25.23 -41.29 11.04
C GLY A 50 -25.43 -42.62 11.80
N PRO A 51 -25.02 -42.79 13.08
CA PRO A 51 -24.38 -41.83 14.01
C PRO A 51 -23.27 -42.42 14.98
N ASP A 52 -22.86 -41.59 15.95
CA ASP A 52 -22.55 -41.90 17.39
C ASP A 52 -21.20 -42.41 17.97
N ALA A 53 -21.06 -42.07 19.29
CA ALA A 53 -20.11 -42.49 20.37
C ALA A 53 -18.60 -42.17 20.22
N ASP A 54 -17.87 -41.47 21.12
CA ASP A 54 -17.83 -41.28 22.59
C ASP A 54 -16.96 -42.30 23.38
N PHE A 55 -15.82 -41.85 23.95
CA PHE A 55 -15.47 -42.05 25.39
C PHE A 55 -14.17 -41.36 25.90
N ARG A 56 -14.31 -40.64 27.02
CA ARG A 56 -13.47 -40.62 28.27
C ARG A 56 -11.91 -40.57 28.19
N ARG A 57 -11.30 -39.46 28.63
CA ARG A 57 -10.82 -39.10 30.01
C ARG A 57 -9.44 -39.68 30.44
N GLY A 58 -8.53 -38.78 30.87
CA GLY A 58 -7.38 -39.09 31.73
C GLY A 58 -6.74 -37.82 32.34
N ARG A 59 -6.44 -37.79 33.65
CA ARG A 59 -5.78 -36.68 34.38
C ARG A 59 -4.83 -37.25 35.45
N LEU A 60 -3.73 -36.54 35.75
CA LEU A 60 -3.00 -36.35 37.03
C LEU A 60 -1.79 -35.41 36.68
N ARG A 61 -1.39 -34.33 37.40
CA ARG A 61 -1.09 -34.04 38.83
C ARG A 61 0.14 -34.80 39.37
N CYS A 62 1.06 -34.23 40.19
CA CYS A 62 1.38 -32.85 40.63
C CYS A 62 2.67 -32.84 41.52
N ARG A 63 3.16 -31.63 41.91
CA ARG A 63 4.18 -31.30 42.96
C ARG A 63 5.67 -31.47 42.55
N GLY A 64 6.63 -30.71 43.14
CA GLY A 64 6.53 -29.72 44.24
C GLY A 64 7.75 -28.77 44.40
N ARG A 65 7.74 -27.89 45.42
CA ARG A 65 8.74 -26.81 45.69
C ARG A 65 9.14 -26.71 47.18
N HIS A 66 10.40 -26.37 47.46
CA HIS A 66 10.95 -25.75 48.70
C HIS A 66 12.41 -25.29 48.40
N ARG A 67 13.10 -24.31 49.05
CA ARG A 67 12.83 -23.42 50.22
C ARG A 67 13.77 -22.17 50.22
N ARG A 68 13.37 -21.11 50.97
CA ARG A 68 14.10 -20.08 51.80
C ARG A 68 15.65 -19.95 51.71
N LEU A 69 16.34 -18.80 51.89
CA LEU A 69 16.10 -17.38 52.31
C LEU A 69 17.37 -16.51 51.92
N ASP A 70 17.71 -15.24 52.26
CA ASP A 70 17.24 -14.21 53.25
C ASP A 70 17.53 -12.71 52.82
N ARG A 71 17.77 -11.80 53.79
CA ARG A 71 17.84 -10.30 53.81
C ARG A 71 19.20 -9.56 53.63
N GLY A 72 19.16 -8.21 53.54
CA GLY A 72 20.29 -7.21 53.59
C GLY A 72 20.67 -6.71 55.01
N PRO A 73 21.33 -5.53 55.23
CA PRO A 73 20.77 -4.16 54.99
C PRO A 73 21.80 -3.03 54.60
N ALA A 74 21.64 -1.76 55.07
CA ALA A 74 22.23 -0.53 54.47
C ALA A 74 22.70 0.62 55.45
N ALA A 75 23.35 1.69 54.92
CA ALA A 75 23.70 3.00 55.54
C ALA A 75 23.87 4.10 54.43
N CYS A 76 23.44 5.38 54.51
CA CYS A 76 23.73 6.55 55.40
C CYS A 76 25.14 7.19 55.21
N ARG A 77 25.39 8.52 55.07
CA ARG A 77 24.60 9.80 55.09
C ARG A 77 25.33 10.93 54.26
N GLY A 78 24.66 12.08 53.99
CA GLY A 78 25.19 13.28 53.25
C GLY A 78 26.02 14.29 54.09
N PRO A 79 26.21 15.58 53.70
CA PRO A 79 25.11 16.59 53.81
C PRO A 79 25.17 17.91 52.95
N ARG A 80 24.13 18.78 53.09
CA ARG A 80 24.00 20.24 52.75
C ARG A 80 23.95 20.62 51.23
N ARG A 81 23.09 21.50 50.67
CA ARG A 81 22.38 22.79 51.01
C ARG A 81 23.28 24.06 51.03
N ALA A 82 22.92 25.23 50.46
CA ALA A 82 21.78 25.65 49.61
C ALA A 82 22.00 27.07 48.99
N GLY A 83 21.09 27.55 48.11
CA GLY A 83 20.85 28.97 47.74
C GLY A 83 21.72 29.53 46.60
N ALA A 84 21.25 30.09 45.47
CA ALA A 84 20.13 30.98 45.11
C ALA A 84 20.46 32.50 45.18
N GLY A 85 20.37 33.19 44.03
CA GLY A 85 20.61 34.64 43.87
C GLY A 85 20.63 35.05 42.38
N ARG A 86 20.42 36.34 42.06
CA ARG A 86 20.41 36.92 40.70
C ARG A 86 21.23 38.22 40.66
N ASP A 87 21.77 38.59 39.49
CA ASP A 87 21.38 39.77 38.68
C ASP A 87 22.43 40.08 37.58
N ALA A 88 22.27 41.18 36.84
CA ALA A 88 22.81 41.36 35.48
C ALA A 88 23.77 42.57 35.31
N GLN A 89 24.04 42.96 34.03
CA GLN A 89 24.90 44.07 33.54
C GLN A 89 26.41 43.70 33.36
N SER A 90 27.18 44.24 32.39
CA SER A 90 26.88 44.95 31.13
C SER A 90 28.14 45.07 30.23
N ALA A 91 27.98 45.55 28.97
CA ALA A 91 29.05 45.93 27.99
C ALA A 91 29.97 44.79 27.47
N GLY A 92 30.73 44.93 26.37
CA GLY A 92 30.98 46.07 25.47
C GLY A 92 31.33 45.66 24.02
N ARG A 93 31.71 46.61 23.15
CA ARG A 93 31.70 46.44 21.66
C ARG A 93 33.09 46.33 20.99
N ARG A 94 33.22 45.35 20.07
CA ARG A 94 34.02 45.40 18.80
C ARG A 94 35.56 45.60 18.96
N PRO A 95 36.36 45.77 17.88
CA PRO A 95 36.71 44.71 16.90
C PRO A 95 38.21 44.66 16.53
N TRP A 96 38.64 43.66 15.75
CA TRP A 96 39.79 43.84 14.84
C TRP A 96 39.70 42.94 13.58
N GLN A 97 40.42 43.31 12.51
CA GLN A 97 40.56 42.52 11.28
C GLN A 97 42.03 42.08 11.08
N PRO A 98 42.65 42.02 9.87
CA PRO A 98 43.38 40.80 9.49
C PRO A 98 44.91 41.01 9.38
N ALA A 99 45.63 39.91 9.16
CA ALA A 99 47.04 39.93 8.80
C ALA A 99 47.26 39.17 7.48
N SER A 100 47.69 39.91 6.45
CA SER A 100 48.29 39.36 5.24
C SER A 100 49.81 39.57 5.29
N ALA A 101 50.58 38.56 4.89
CA ALA A 101 52.03 38.66 4.70
C ALA A 101 52.44 37.79 3.51
N ASP A 102 53.46 38.25 2.78
CA ASP A 102 53.78 37.82 1.42
C ASP A 102 55.27 37.45 1.30
N ARG A 103 55.65 36.79 0.18
CA ARG A 103 57.03 36.42 -0.24
C ARG A 103 57.70 35.30 0.58
N LYS A 104 58.52 34.41 -0.01
CA LYS A 104 59.42 34.63 -1.17
C LYS A 104 59.80 33.34 -1.92
N ASP A 105 60.38 33.51 -3.10
CA ASP A 105 60.71 32.48 -4.10
C ASP A 105 61.82 31.49 -3.71
N ARG A 106 61.75 30.27 -4.29
CA ARG A 106 62.88 29.66 -5.02
C ARG A 106 62.44 28.53 -5.94
N ALA A 107 62.86 28.59 -7.20
CA ALA A 107 62.58 27.56 -8.20
C ALA A 107 63.83 26.75 -8.56
N ARG A 108 63.65 25.46 -8.90
CA ARG A 108 64.50 24.69 -9.83
C ARG A 108 63.78 23.42 -10.31
N GLN A 109 63.73 23.24 -11.63
CA GLN A 109 63.36 22.00 -12.32
C GLN A 109 64.65 21.24 -12.72
N PRO A 110 64.61 20.20 -13.58
CA PRO A 110 64.00 18.89 -13.38
C PRO A 110 65.05 17.77 -13.59
N HIS A 111 64.65 16.49 -13.57
CA HIS A 111 65.41 15.43 -14.23
C HIS A 111 64.49 14.32 -14.77
N ALA A 112 64.88 13.76 -15.92
CA ALA A 112 64.29 12.58 -16.53
C ALA A 112 65.37 11.79 -17.30
N ASP A 113 65.35 10.46 -17.17
CA ASP A 113 65.86 9.45 -18.11
C ASP A 113 65.42 8.08 -17.54
N GLN A 114 64.77 7.16 -18.27
CA GLN A 114 65.18 6.39 -19.46
C GLN A 114 66.27 5.35 -19.21
N ARG A 115 65.89 4.06 -19.16
CA ARG A 115 66.27 3.00 -20.14
C ARG A 115 65.67 1.62 -19.82
N THR A 116 65.58 0.79 -20.86
CA THR A 116 65.04 -0.60 -20.95
C THR A 116 66.09 -1.51 -21.63
N PRO A 117 65.83 -2.79 -21.98
CA PRO A 117 65.08 -3.89 -21.36
C PRO A 117 66.04 -5.09 -21.08
N PRO A 118 65.61 -6.39 -21.11
CA PRO A 118 65.61 -7.14 -22.37
C PRO A 118 64.48 -8.21 -22.54
N ALA A 119 64.51 -8.92 -23.68
CA ALA A 119 63.61 -10.03 -24.08
C ALA A 119 63.80 -11.33 -23.24
N GLY A 120 63.00 -12.40 -23.34
CA GLY A 120 61.88 -12.73 -24.25
C GLY A 120 62.21 -13.89 -25.21
N ARG A 121 61.60 -15.08 -25.02
CA ARG A 121 61.58 -16.27 -25.90
C ARG A 121 60.61 -17.35 -25.36
N GLY A 122 60.00 -18.14 -26.24
CA GLY A 122 59.50 -19.50 -25.96
C GLY A 122 60.14 -20.48 -26.96
N PRO A 123 59.48 -21.58 -27.40
CA PRO A 123 58.60 -22.51 -26.68
C PRO A 123 59.09 -23.98 -26.82
N ALA A 124 58.58 -24.95 -26.03
CA ALA A 124 58.90 -26.38 -26.23
C ALA A 124 57.83 -27.38 -25.75
N ARG A 125 57.86 -28.60 -26.32
CA ARG A 125 57.06 -29.79 -25.96
C ARG A 125 57.89 -30.77 -25.12
N GLY A 126 57.28 -31.70 -24.37
CA GLY A 126 58.02 -32.85 -23.82
C GLY A 126 57.21 -33.85 -22.97
N ASN A 127 57.10 -35.10 -23.43
CA ASN A 127 56.49 -36.22 -22.69
C ASN A 127 57.45 -36.87 -21.68
N ARG A 128 56.90 -37.37 -20.55
CA ARG A 128 57.11 -38.73 -19.95
C ARG A 128 56.28 -38.80 -18.65
N THR A 129 55.37 -39.74 -18.35
CA THR A 129 55.31 -41.22 -18.44
C THR A 129 56.16 -41.98 -17.41
N HIS A 130 55.54 -42.36 -16.27
CA HIS A 130 55.37 -43.74 -15.77
C HIS A 130 54.45 -43.70 -14.52
N ALA A 131 53.35 -44.46 -14.47
CA ALA A 131 53.23 -45.84 -13.96
C ALA A 131 53.57 -45.99 -12.45
N GLY A 132 52.76 -46.59 -11.58
CA GLY A 132 51.41 -47.17 -11.74
C GLY A 132 51.23 -48.47 -10.93
N ARG A 133 50.01 -48.81 -10.49
CA ARG A 133 49.67 -50.13 -9.91
C ARG A 133 48.18 -50.49 -10.13
N ARG A 134 47.91 -51.75 -10.48
CA ARG A 134 46.56 -52.36 -10.63
C ARG A 134 46.46 -53.64 -9.80
N ARG A 135 45.28 -53.91 -9.23
CA ARG A 135 44.59 -55.22 -9.11
C ARG A 135 43.19 -54.92 -8.54
N HIS A 136 42.12 -55.11 -9.30
CA HIS A 136 41.39 -56.38 -9.51
C HIS A 136 40.72 -56.92 -8.23
N TYR A 137 39.39 -57.00 -8.21
CA TYR A 137 38.66 -58.28 -8.19
C TYR A 137 37.21 -58.14 -8.73
N ARG A 138 36.53 -59.26 -8.98
CA ARG A 138 35.14 -59.36 -9.50
C ARG A 138 34.14 -59.65 -8.37
N GLY A 139 32.88 -59.26 -8.53
CA GLY A 139 31.75 -59.72 -7.68
C GLY A 139 30.39 -59.47 -8.35
N GLY A 140 29.50 -60.48 -8.34
CA GLY A 140 28.20 -60.45 -9.02
C GLY A 140 26.99 -60.06 -8.13
N PRO A 141 25.79 -59.89 -8.71
CA PRO A 141 24.66 -59.21 -8.05
C PRO A 141 23.71 -60.13 -7.26
N ARG A 142 23.06 -59.61 -6.20
CA ARG A 142 21.88 -60.23 -5.57
C ARG A 142 20.80 -59.22 -5.15
N ARG A 143 19.62 -59.38 -5.78
CA ARG A 143 18.24 -59.12 -5.33
C ARG A 143 18.01 -58.10 -4.18
N ARG A 144 17.36 -56.97 -4.51
CA ARG A 144 16.55 -56.21 -3.52
C ARG A 144 15.27 -56.99 -3.18
N ARG A 145 14.85 -56.94 -1.91
CA ARG A 145 13.46 -57.18 -1.48
C ARG A 145 12.79 -55.83 -1.21
N GLN A 146 11.51 -55.71 -1.55
CA GLN A 146 10.61 -54.73 -0.91
C GLN A 146 10.19 -55.26 0.46
N PRO A 147 9.67 -54.38 1.33
CA PRO A 147 8.25 -54.49 1.67
C PRO A 147 7.47 -53.20 1.33
N ALA A 148 6.14 -53.31 1.32
CA ALA A 148 5.24 -52.19 1.08
C ALA A 148 5.00 -51.38 2.37
N GLY A 149 4.66 -50.10 2.19
CA GLY A 149 4.20 -49.20 3.25
C GLY A 149 3.41 -48.06 2.61
N GLN A 150 2.09 -48.18 2.59
CA GLN A 150 1.21 -47.11 2.13
C GLN A 150 1.08 -46.06 3.23
N SER A 151 1.29 -44.78 2.88
CA SER A 151 0.96 -43.63 3.71
C SER A 151 0.04 -42.70 2.91
N PRO A 152 -0.99 -42.09 3.53
CA PRO A 152 -2.03 -41.38 2.80
C PRO A 152 -1.51 -40.10 2.15
N VAL A 153 -1.80 -39.93 0.86
CA VAL A 153 -1.57 -38.69 0.11
C VAL A 153 -2.65 -37.68 0.53
N ASN A 154 -2.42 -36.99 1.65
CA ASN A 154 -3.33 -35.95 2.13
C ASN A 154 -3.04 -34.64 1.36
N THR A 155 -3.72 -34.44 0.23
CA THR A 155 -3.57 -33.30 -0.67
C THR A 155 -4.17 -32.02 -0.09
N ALA A 156 -3.49 -31.47 0.92
CA ALA A 156 -3.73 -30.11 1.42
C ALA A 156 -3.38 -29.08 0.32
N ARG A 157 -4.34 -28.81 -0.59
CA ARG A 157 -4.26 -27.72 -1.55
C ARG A 157 -3.98 -26.41 -0.81
N SER A 158 -3.01 -25.64 -1.29
CA SER A 158 -2.68 -24.35 -0.71
C SER A 158 -3.91 -23.42 -0.77
N SER A 159 -4.20 -22.69 0.31
CA SER A 159 -5.25 -21.65 0.33
C SER A 159 -5.00 -20.51 -0.66
N ARG A 160 -3.85 -20.50 -1.33
CA ARG A 160 -3.45 -19.56 -2.39
C ARG A 160 -3.95 -19.97 -3.78
N THR A 161 -4.28 -21.25 -4.00
CA THR A 161 -4.82 -21.77 -5.29
C THR A 161 -6.28 -22.22 -5.21
N LEU A 162 -6.87 -22.19 -4.02
CA LEU A 162 -8.31 -22.37 -3.82
C LEU A 162 -9.05 -21.06 -4.17
N PRO A 163 -10.17 -21.11 -4.92
CA PRO A 163 -11.09 -19.97 -5.07
C PRO A 163 -11.60 -19.48 -3.71
N PRO A 164 -11.87 -18.16 -3.52
CA PRO A 164 -12.38 -17.61 -2.26
C PRO A 164 -13.58 -18.36 -1.70
N GLU A 165 -14.49 -18.79 -2.57
CA GLU A 165 -15.71 -19.57 -2.25
C GLU A 165 -15.45 -20.95 -1.62
N THR A 166 -14.25 -21.48 -1.76
CA THR A 166 -13.89 -22.84 -1.31
C THR A 166 -13.01 -22.85 -0.04
N LEU A 167 -12.63 -21.68 0.47
CA LEU A 167 -11.80 -21.56 1.67
C LEU A 167 -12.61 -21.90 2.94
N SER A 168 -11.97 -22.55 3.91
CA SER A 168 -12.44 -22.56 5.30
C SER A 168 -12.06 -21.25 6.02
N ALA A 169 -12.71 -20.93 7.15
CA ALA A 169 -12.42 -19.73 7.93
C ALA A 169 -10.94 -19.61 8.32
N GLU A 170 -10.29 -20.71 8.72
CA GLU A 170 -8.85 -20.72 9.03
C GLU A 170 -7.95 -20.50 7.80
N GLN A 171 -8.38 -20.96 6.62
CA GLN A 171 -7.68 -20.72 5.36
C GLN A 171 -7.84 -19.26 4.91
N ALA A 172 -9.03 -18.69 5.08
CA ALA A 172 -9.34 -17.28 4.85
C ALA A 172 -8.52 -16.36 5.76
N GLU A 173 -8.48 -16.61 7.08
CA GLU A 173 -7.73 -15.78 8.04
C GLU A 173 -6.23 -15.75 7.74
N ARG A 174 -5.65 -16.90 7.33
CA ARG A 174 -4.25 -16.99 6.87
C ARG A 174 -4.01 -16.23 5.57
N GLU A 175 -4.95 -16.28 4.63
CA GLU A 175 -4.81 -15.61 3.32
C GLU A 175 -5.01 -14.09 3.44
N LEU A 176 -5.99 -13.59 4.20
CA LEU A 176 -6.13 -12.16 4.52
C LEU A 176 -4.87 -11.60 5.19
N ARG A 177 -4.31 -12.34 6.15
CA ARG A 177 -3.05 -11.98 6.83
C ARG A 177 -1.86 -11.89 5.86
N ARG A 178 -1.84 -12.72 4.80
CA ARG A 178 -0.84 -12.63 3.72
C ARG A 178 -1.10 -11.42 2.82
N LEU A 179 -2.35 -11.24 2.38
CA LEU A 179 -2.75 -10.18 1.44
C LEU A 179 -2.48 -8.79 2.02
N ALA A 180 -2.87 -8.55 3.28
CA ALA A 180 -2.61 -7.28 3.97
C ALA A 180 -1.12 -6.93 4.05
N GLY A 181 -0.25 -7.91 4.33
CA GLY A 181 1.20 -7.72 4.39
C GLY A 181 1.85 -7.46 3.02
N VAL A 182 1.34 -8.10 1.96
CA VAL A 182 1.81 -7.82 0.59
C VAL A 182 1.35 -6.42 0.18
N LEU A 183 0.05 -6.17 0.14
CA LEU A 183 -0.56 -4.93 -0.37
C LEU A 183 -0.04 -3.66 0.32
N ALA A 184 0.17 -3.67 1.63
CA ALA A 184 0.77 -2.52 2.34
C ALA A 184 2.20 -2.18 1.86
N THR A 185 2.95 -3.18 1.37
CA THR A 185 4.27 -2.99 0.76
C THR A 185 4.15 -2.35 -0.63
N LEU A 186 3.06 -2.64 -1.34
CA LEU A 186 2.77 -2.11 -2.67
C LEU A 186 2.26 -0.67 -2.60
N ASP A 187 1.34 -0.35 -1.69
CA ASP A 187 0.86 1.01 -1.39
C ASP A 187 2.05 1.98 -1.21
N THR A 188 3.00 1.56 -0.37
CA THR A 188 4.20 2.34 -0.01
C THR A 188 5.10 2.59 -1.23
N ALA A 189 5.21 1.63 -2.13
CA ALA A 189 6.04 1.73 -3.33
C ALA A 189 5.37 2.58 -4.42
N TYR A 190 4.07 2.35 -4.66
CA TYR A 190 3.24 3.12 -5.59
C TYR A 190 3.22 4.60 -5.21
N HIS A 191 2.82 4.92 -3.98
CA HIS A 191 2.41 6.28 -3.62
C HIS A 191 3.51 7.16 -3.03
N THR A 192 4.56 6.60 -2.40
CA THR A 192 5.59 7.42 -1.72
C THR A 192 6.77 7.77 -2.62
N HIS A 193 7.13 6.86 -3.52
CA HIS A 193 8.42 6.86 -4.22
C HIS A 193 8.28 7.05 -5.73
N ASP A 194 7.05 7.01 -6.26
CA ASP A 194 6.73 6.81 -7.68
C ASP A 194 7.52 5.61 -8.29
N ALA A 195 7.89 4.63 -7.43
CA ALA A 195 8.84 3.54 -7.67
C ALA A 195 8.27 2.23 -7.09
N PRO A 196 7.48 1.49 -7.89
CA PRO A 196 6.42 0.58 -7.40
C PRO A 196 6.81 -0.93 -7.43
N LEU A 197 6.06 -1.87 -6.79
CA LEU A 197 6.59 -3.25 -6.47
C LEU A 197 5.93 -4.56 -6.98
N VAL A 198 4.61 -4.68 -7.24
CA VAL A 198 4.01 -5.70 -8.17
C VAL A 198 2.83 -5.08 -8.91
N SER A 199 2.57 -5.51 -10.15
CA SER A 199 1.76 -4.79 -11.18
C SER A 199 0.34 -4.46 -10.75
N ASP A 200 -0.30 -3.43 -11.31
CA ASP A 200 -1.53 -2.90 -10.69
C ASP A 200 -2.73 -3.84 -10.80
N ALA A 201 -2.77 -4.74 -11.79
CA ALA A 201 -3.74 -5.84 -11.83
C ALA A 201 -3.33 -7.04 -10.95
N GLU A 202 -2.06 -7.17 -10.53
CA GLU A 202 -1.72 -8.04 -9.39
C GLU A 202 -2.11 -7.38 -8.07
N TYR A 203 -1.84 -6.09 -7.89
CA TYR A 203 -2.29 -5.30 -6.74
C TYR A 203 -3.81 -5.41 -6.61
N ASP A 204 -4.53 -5.26 -7.71
CA ASP A 204 -5.98 -5.38 -7.71
C ASP A 204 -6.47 -6.83 -7.70
N GLU A 205 -5.78 -7.83 -8.26
CA GLU A 205 -6.08 -9.24 -7.99
C GLU A 205 -5.92 -9.55 -6.50
N LEU A 206 -4.87 -9.03 -5.86
CA LEU A 206 -4.64 -9.15 -4.44
C LEU A 206 -5.71 -8.38 -3.64
N ARG A 207 -6.15 -7.18 -4.06
CA ARG A 207 -7.26 -6.44 -3.42
C ARG A 207 -8.60 -7.13 -3.62
N ARG A 208 -8.93 -7.58 -4.83
CA ARG A 208 -10.17 -8.32 -5.15
C ARG A 208 -10.22 -9.63 -4.39
N ARG A 209 -9.12 -10.39 -4.34
CA ARG A 209 -9.00 -11.58 -3.48
C ARG A 209 -9.12 -11.24 -2.00
N ASN A 210 -8.61 -10.10 -1.55
CA ASN A 210 -8.78 -9.65 -0.16
C ASN A 210 -10.26 -9.31 0.11
N ALA A 211 -10.87 -8.48 -0.73
CA ALA A 211 -12.26 -8.03 -0.63
C ALA A 211 -13.28 -9.17 -0.76
N ALA A 212 -13.04 -10.16 -1.63
CA ALA A 212 -13.89 -11.35 -1.76
C ALA A 212 -13.83 -12.23 -0.50
N ILE A 213 -12.66 -12.37 0.11
CA ILE A 213 -12.51 -13.09 1.38
C ILE A 213 -13.09 -12.25 2.54
N GLU A 214 -13.03 -10.91 2.49
CA GLU A 214 -13.64 -9.99 3.46
C GLU A 214 -15.17 -9.93 3.39
N ASP A 215 -15.80 -9.95 2.20
CA ASP A 215 -17.28 -9.99 2.06
C ASP A 215 -17.83 -11.38 2.43
N ARG A 216 -17.04 -12.45 2.19
CA ARG A 216 -17.39 -13.83 2.57
C ARG A 216 -17.19 -14.14 4.05
N PHE A 217 -16.23 -13.47 4.71
CA PHE A 217 -15.95 -13.60 6.16
C PHE A 217 -15.83 -12.22 6.83
N PRO A 218 -16.92 -11.45 6.98
CA PRO A 218 -16.87 -10.09 7.54
C PRO A 218 -16.31 -10.01 8.97
N GLU A 219 -16.43 -11.09 9.74
CA GLU A 219 -15.85 -11.21 11.08
C GLU A 219 -14.33 -11.42 11.11
N LEU A 220 -13.70 -11.67 9.96
CA LEU A 220 -12.24 -11.84 9.80
C LEU A 220 -11.55 -10.61 9.19
N VAL A 221 -12.30 -9.54 8.87
CA VAL A 221 -11.78 -8.26 8.36
C VAL A 221 -10.73 -7.70 9.31
N ARG A 222 -9.53 -7.41 8.79
CA ARG A 222 -8.37 -7.05 9.62
C ARG A 222 -8.25 -5.54 9.80
N SER A 223 -7.90 -5.08 10.99
CA SER A 223 -7.63 -3.66 11.28
C SER A 223 -6.38 -3.08 10.59
N ASP A 224 -5.51 -3.94 10.04
CA ASP A 224 -4.36 -3.54 9.21
C ASP A 224 -4.62 -3.69 7.69
N SER A 225 -5.86 -4.04 7.29
CA SER A 225 -6.21 -4.43 5.92
C SER A 225 -6.05 -3.29 4.89
N PRO A 226 -5.75 -3.58 3.62
CA PRO A 226 -5.56 -2.59 2.56
C PRO A 226 -6.87 -1.91 2.12
N SER A 227 -8.01 -2.56 2.30
CA SER A 227 -9.34 -1.91 2.24
C SER A 227 -9.45 -0.74 3.24
N LEU A 228 -8.56 -0.69 4.24
CA LEU A 228 -8.37 0.39 5.22
C LEU A 228 -7.09 1.24 4.96
N ARG A 229 -6.52 1.27 3.73
CA ARG A 229 -5.34 2.10 3.35
C ARG A 229 -5.52 2.93 2.07
N ILE A 230 -4.84 4.10 2.01
CA ILE A 230 -4.80 5.07 0.89
C ILE A 230 -3.41 5.69 0.83
N GLY A 231 -2.91 5.93 -0.38
CA GLY A 231 -1.89 6.95 -0.62
C GLY A 231 -0.58 6.66 0.10
N ALA A 232 0.24 7.69 0.20
CA ALA A 232 1.39 7.70 1.09
C ALA A 232 1.73 9.14 1.48
N PRO A 233 2.26 9.36 2.69
CA PRO A 233 2.59 10.71 3.12
C PRO A 233 3.65 11.32 2.19
N THR A 234 3.74 12.65 2.17
CA THR A 234 4.60 13.41 1.27
C THR A 234 5.70 14.17 2.03
N GLU A 235 6.95 14.06 1.57
CA GLU A 235 8.15 14.76 2.09
C GLU A 235 8.72 15.60 0.95
N GLY A 236 9.09 16.83 1.28
CA GLY A 236 9.58 17.84 0.37
C GLY A 236 9.69 19.18 1.09
N ALA A 237 10.19 20.19 0.39
CA ALA A 237 10.34 21.55 0.92
C ALA A 237 9.02 22.37 0.92
N PHE A 238 7.89 21.74 0.60
CA PHE A 238 6.56 22.33 0.67
C PHE A 238 5.97 22.19 2.08
N GLY A 239 5.11 23.14 2.48
CA GLY A 239 4.31 22.98 3.70
C GLY A 239 3.37 21.79 3.58
N LYS A 240 3.06 21.13 4.71
CA LYS A 240 2.05 20.06 4.76
C LYS A 240 0.73 20.60 5.29
N TYR A 241 -0.39 20.12 4.77
CA TYR A 241 -1.72 20.50 5.24
C TYR A 241 -2.68 19.31 5.25
N ARG A 242 -3.48 19.23 6.31
CA ARG A 242 -4.46 18.16 6.54
C ARG A 242 -5.78 18.50 5.86
N HIS A 243 -6.25 17.62 4.98
CA HIS A 243 -7.52 17.78 4.26
C HIS A 243 -8.71 17.80 5.24
N ARG A 244 -9.71 18.67 5.01
CA ARG A 244 -10.89 18.77 5.90
C ARG A 244 -11.75 17.50 5.83
N VAL A 245 -11.96 16.99 4.63
CA VAL A 245 -12.45 15.63 4.36
C VAL A 245 -11.28 14.81 3.79
N PRO A 246 -11.05 13.56 4.23
CA PRO A 246 -9.99 12.73 3.64
C PRO A 246 -10.16 12.50 2.12
N MET A 247 -9.06 12.48 1.38
CA MET A 247 -9.03 12.11 -0.05
C MET A 247 -8.84 10.61 -0.18
N LEU A 248 -9.77 9.89 -0.80
CA LEU A 248 -9.81 8.42 -0.80
C LEU A 248 -9.27 7.76 -2.08
N SER A 249 -9.01 6.46 -2.01
CA SER A 249 -8.83 5.59 -3.17
C SER A 249 -10.17 5.10 -3.70
N LEU A 250 -10.17 4.52 -4.89
CA LEU A 250 -11.28 3.72 -5.44
C LEU A 250 -10.91 2.23 -5.34
N ASP A 251 -11.92 1.36 -5.22
CA ASP A 251 -11.74 -0.06 -5.55
C ASP A 251 -11.81 -0.24 -7.07
N ASN A 252 -11.19 -1.33 -7.57
CA ASN A 252 -11.03 -1.58 -9.00
C ASN A 252 -11.75 -2.88 -9.43
N VAL A 253 -12.27 -2.87 -10.66
CA VAL A 253 -12.89 -4.03 -11.35
C VAL A 253 -12.35 -4.13 -12.79
N PHE A 254 -12.44 -5.31 -13.39
CA PHE A 254 -11.78 -5.60 -14.68
C PHE A 254 -12.73 -6.07 -15.77
N ASP A 255 -13.90 -6.56 -15.40
CA ASP A 255 -14.91 -7.14 -16.27
C ASP A 255 -16.34 -6.77 -15.82
N ALA A 256 -17.33 -7.15 -16.65
CA ALA A 256 -18.73 -6.81 -16.42
C ALA A 256 -19.31 -7.54 -15.19
N ASP A 257 -18.91 -8.78 -14.96
CA ASP A 257 -19.35 -9.61 -13.83
C ASP A 257 -18.95 -8.95 -12.48
N GLU A 258 -17.72 -8.44 -12.39
CA GLU A 258 -17.24 -7.72 -11.21
C GLU A 258 -17.95 -6.36 -11.01
N PHE A 259 -18.32 -5.68 -12.10
CA PHE A 259 -19.10 -4.46 -12.06
C PHE A 259 -20.55 -4.74 -11.60
N GLU A 260 -21.23 -5.76 -12.12
CA GLU A 260 -22.55 -6.20 -11.65
C GLU A 260 -22.50 -6.61 -10.17
N ALA A 261 -21.44 -7.30 -9.74
CA ALA A 261 -21.23 -7.64 -8.35
C ALA A 261 -21.06 -6.38 -7.46
N PHE A 262 -20.43 -5.30 -7.95
CA PHE A 262 -20.37 -4.01 -7.27
C PHE A 262 -21.77 -3.38 -7.12
N VAL A 263 -22.56 -3.32 -8.20
CA VAL A 263 -23.94 -2.80 -8.18
C VAL A 263 -24.80 -3.60 -7.19
N THR A 264 -24.70 -4.93 -7.23
CA THR A 264 -25.40 -5.85 -6.32
C THR A 264 -25.01 -5.61 -4.86
N ARG A 265 -23.72 -5.40 -4.55
CA ARG A 265 -23.27 -5.06 -3.19
C ARG A 265 -23.82 -3.71 -2.71
N ALA A 266 -23.90 -2.71 -3.59
CA ALA A 266 -24.46 -1.39 -3.27
C ALA A 266 -25.97 -1.45 -3.00
N ALA A 267 -26.74 -2.11 -3.87
CA ALA A 267 -28.18 -2.30 -3.71
C ALA A 267 -28.51 -3.11 -2.44
N ARG A 268 -27.77 -4.20 -2.18
CA ARG A 268 -27.87 -5.01 -0.95
C ARG A 268 -27.60 -4.21 0.32
N PHE A 269 -26.67 -3.24 0.26
CA PHE A 269 -26.38 -2.36 1.41
C PHE A 269 -27.48 -1.32 1.65
N LEU A 270 -28.02 -0.72 0.58
CA LEU A 270 -29.06 0.30 0.63
C LEU A 270 -30.46 -0.26 0.96
N GLY A 271 -30.65 -1.58 0.85
CA GLY A 271 -31.95 -2.24 1.05
C GLY A 271 -32.89 -2.11 -0.15
N LEU A 272 -32.35 -1.99 -1.37
CA LEU A 272 -33.14 -1.82 -2.60
C LEU A 272 -33.69 -3.16 -3.09
N ASP A 273 -34.91 -3.12 -3.63
CA ASP A 273 -35.49 -4.20 -4.44
C ASP A 273 -34.84 -4.26 -5.84
N VAL A 274 -35.20 -5.29 -6.62
CA VAL A 274 -34.62 -5.55 -7.96
C VAL A 274 -34.92 -4.43 -8.96
N GLU A 275 -36.10 -3.81 -8.87
CA GLU A 275 -36.51 -2.74 -9.77
C GLU A 275 -35.70 -1.46 -9.49
N ARG A 276 -35.62 -1.05 -8.23
CA ARG A 276 -34.80 0.08 -7.77
C ARG A 276 -33.31 -0.14 -7.98
N SER A 277 -32.83 -1.39 -7.86
CA SER A 277 -31.46 -1.77 -8.17
C SER A 277 -31.15 -1.62 -9.67
N GLY A 278 -32.08 -2.04 -10.54
CA GLY A 278 -31.95 -1.85 -11.99
C GLY A 278 -32.05 -0.39 -12.45
N ALA A 279 -32.75 0.44 -11.67
CA ALA A 279 -32.92 1.87 -11.90
C ALA A 279 -31.82 2.76 -11.27
N LEU A 280 -30.75 2.19 -10.71
CA LEU A 280 -29.59 2.96 -10.25
C LEU A 280 -28.89 3.64 -11.44
N SER A 281 -28.92 4.98 -11.48
CA SER A 281 -28.16 5.77 -12.45
C SER A 281 -26.71 5.98 -12.00
N PHE A 282 -25.83 6.14 -12.99
CA PHE A 282 -24.39 6.28 -12.80
C PHE A 282 -23.84 7.43 -13.63
N VAL A 283 -22.68 7.95 -13.24
CA VAL A 283 -21.82 8.76 -14.11
C VAL A 283 -20.55 7.97 -14.38
N GLY A 284 -20.28 7.72 -15.65
CA GLY A 284 -19.00 7.18 -16.13
C GLY A 284 -18.08 8.33 -16.52
N GLU A 285 -16.85 8.35 -16.00
CA GLU A 285 -15.84 9.38 -16.26
C GLU A 285 -14.50 8.74 -16.64
N PRO A 286 -13.76 9.20 -17.65
CA PRO A 286 -12.44 8.64 -17.97
C PRO A 286 -11.48 8.79 -16.78
N LYS A 287 -10.85 7.69 -16.39
CA LYS A 287 -9.91 7.67 -15.27
C LYS A 287 -8.55 8.21 -15.72
N ILE A 288 -8.31 9.49 -15.45
CA ILE A 288 -7.08 10.21 -15.83
C ILE A 288 -5.86 9.65 -15.10
N ASP A 289 -4.77 9.40 -15.82
CA ASP A 289 -3.47 9.08 -15.21
C ASP A 289 -2.69 10.37 -14.87
N GLY A 290 -2.82 10.84 -13.63
CA GLY A 290 -2.22 12.10 -13.19
C GLY A 290 -1.92 12.17 -11.68
N LEU A 291 -2.02 13.38 -11.12
CA LEU A 291 -1.85 13.64 -9.69
C LEU A 291 -3.11 14.32 -9.11
N SER A 292 -3.78 13.63 -8.18
CA SER A 292 -4.99 14.14 -7.51
C SER A 292 -4.69 15.31 -6.57
N ILE A 293 -5.48 16.37 -6.73
CA ILE A 293 -5.40 17.64 -6.01
C ILE A 293 -6.73 17.94 -5.29
N SER A 294 -6.65 18.59 -4.13
CA SER A 294 -7.77 19.27 -3.47
C SER A 294 -7.53 20.78 -3.47
N LEU A 295 -8.53 21.57 -3.90
CA LEU A 295 -8.47 23.03 -3.98
C LEU A 295 -9.43 23.62 -2.94
N THR A 296 -8.90 24.26 -1.89
CA THR A 296 -9.69 24.93 -0.86
C THR A 296 -9.96 26.38 -1.24
N TYR A 297 -11.24 26.73 -1.29
CA TYR A 297 -11.74 28.09 -1.48
C TYR A 297 -12.37 28.60 -0.18
N GLU A 298 -11.97 29.80 0.24
CA GLU A 298 -12.47 30.51 1.43
C GLU A 298 -12.63 31.99 1.06
N ASN A 299 -13.73 32.64 1.46
CA ASN A 299 -14.19 33.91 0.88
C ASN A 299 -14.34 33.81 -0.65
N ARG A 300 -14.69 32.61 -1.16
CA ARG A 300 -14.69 32.19 -2.58
C ARG A 300 -13.36 32.36 -3.34
N ALA A 301 -12.27 32.74 -2.68
CA ALA A 301 -10.94 32.86 -3.30
C ALA A 301 -10.12 31.57 -3.08
N LEU A 302 -9.28 31.20 -4.05
CA LEU A 302 -8.38 30.03 -3.94
C LEU A 302 -7.31 30.30 -2.88
N VAL A 303 -7.55 29.89 -1.63
CA VAL A 303 -6.62 30.08 -0.52
C VAL A 303 -5.55 29.00 -0.44
N ARG A 304 -5.89 27.75 -0.83
CA ARG A 304 -4.96 26.60 -0.81
C ARG A 304 -5.24 25.60 -1.92
N GLY A 305 -4.20 24.94 -2.40
CA GLY A 305 -4.30 23.69 -3.16
C GLY A 305 -3.28 22.66 -2.70
N THR A 306 -3.73 21.45 -2.38
CA THR A 306 -2.92 20.36 -1.82
C THR A 306 -2.86 19.12 -2.72
N THR A 307 -1.74 18.41 -2.70
CA THR A 307 -1.65 17.04 -3.24
C THR A 307 -2.39 16.04 -2.34
N ARG A 308 -2.77 14.86 -2.85
CA ARG A 308 -3.44 13.83 -2.03
C ARG A 308 -2.65 13.41 -0.79
N GLY A 309 -1.35 13.19 -0.93
CA GLY A 309 -0.51 12.52 0.07
C GLY A 309 -1.09 11.18 0.55
N ASP A 310 -1.20 10.98 1.88
CA ASP A 310 -1.76 9.76 2.48
C ASP A 310 -3.30 9.75 2.54
N GLY A 311 -3.92 10.77 1.98
CA GLY A 311 -5.36 10.99 2.03
C GLY A 311 -5.85 11.68 3.31
N GLN A 312 -5.05 11.79 4.37
CA GLN A 312 -5.30 12.67 5.52
C GLN A 312 -4.54 14.00 5.36
N GLU A 313 -3.28 13.95 4.93
CA GLU A 313 -2.38 15.09 4.77
C GLU A 313 -1.65 15.04 3.42
N GLY A 314 -1.40 16.21 2.84
CA GLY A 314 -0.63 16.37 1.60
C GLY A 314 0.21 17.65 1.56
N GLU A 315 0.96 17.83 0.47
CA GLU A 315 1.80 19.02 0.25
C GLU A 315 0.98 20.19 -0.28
N ASP A 316 1.18 21.38 0.30
CA ASP A 316 0.69 22.66 -0.18
C ASP A 316 1.49 23.09 -1.42
N VAL A 317 0.85 22.98 -2.59
CA VAL A 317 1.39 23.36 -3.90
C VAL A 317 0.61 24.53 -4.51
N THR A 318 -0.01 25.36 -3.65
CA THR A 318 -0.92 26.46 -4.04
C THR A 318 -0.29 27.43 -5.03
N ALA A 319 0.97 27.81 -4.82
CA ALA A 319 1.68 28.74 -5.69
C ALA A 319 1.83 28.21 -7.13
N ASN A 320 2.00 26.90 -7.27
CA ASN A 320 2.18 26.20 -8.55
C ASN A 320 0.82 25.96 -9.22
N LEU A 321 -0.21 25.59 -8.46
CA LEU A 321 -1.56 25.44 -8.99
C LEU A 321 -2.14 26.76 -9.52
N ARG A 322 -1.80 27.89 -8.90
CA ARG A 322 -2.15 29.24 -9.40
C ARG A 322 -1.52 29.61 -10.75
N THR A 323 -0.64 28.78 -11.34
CA THR A 323 -0.13 28.99 -12.70
C THR A 323 -0.89 28.23 -13.78
N LEU A 324 -1.78 27.30 -13.41
CA LEU A 324 -2.60 26.54 -14.36
C LEU A 324 -3.84 27.35 -14.76
N ARG A 325 -4.10 27.48 -16.07
CA ARG A 325 -5.25 28.23 -16.60
C ARG A 325 -6.60 27.57 -16.34
N ASP A 326 -6.59 26.26 -16.15
CA ASP A 326 -7.78 25.42 -15.93
C ASP A 326 -8.34 25.52 -14.49
N ILE A 327 -7.71 26.34 -13.62
CA ILE A 327 -8.06 26.53 -12.21
C ILE A 327 -8.50 28.00 -11.97
N PRO A 328 -9.79 28.27 -11.72
CA PRO A 328 -10.26 29.59 -11.30
C PRO A 328 -9.61 30.06 -9.99
N THR A 329 -9.17 31.31 -9.94
CA THR A 329 -8.65 31.94 -8.71
C THR A 329 -9.75 32.42 -7.77
N THR A 330 -10.97 32.60 -8.28
CA THR A 330 -12.18 33.00 -7.54
C THR A 330 -13.40 32.29 -8.08
N LEU A 331 -14.30 31.84 -7.20
CA LEU A 331 -15.58 31.22 -7.57
C LEU A 331 -16.72 32.25 -7.66
N PRO A 332 -17.78 31.98 -8.44
CA PRO A 332 -18.98 32.83 -8.47
C PRO A 332 -19.70 32.94 -7.11
N ALA A 333 -20.54 33.96 -6.96
CA ALA A 333 -21.24 34.27 -5.71
C ALA A 333 -22.15 33.14 -5.19
N ASP A 334 -22.61 32.26 -6.08
CA ASP A 334 -23.48 31.12 -5.78
C ASP A 334 -22.73 29.82 -5.44
N ALA A 335 -21.40 29.85 -5.39
CA ALA A 335 -20.60 28.80 -4.79
C ALA A 335 -20.69 28.83 -3.24
N PRO A 336 -20.71 27.66 -2.57
CA PRO A 336 -20.57 27.59 -1.12
C PRO A 336 -19.24 28.18 -0.66
N ASP A 337 -19.21 28.58 0.60
CA ASP A 337 -18.07 29.25 1.19
C ASP A 337 -17.99 28.87 2.68
N PRO A 338 -17.03 28.04 3.11
CA PRO A 338 -15.93 27.46 2.32
C PRO A 338 -16.33 26.24 1.47
N ILE A 339 -15.50 25.91 0.48
CA ILE A 339 -15.62 24.67 -0.32
C ILE A 339 -14.24 24.11 -0.72
N GLU A 340 -14.10 22.78 -0.71
CA GLU A 340 -13.01 22.05 -1.36
C GLU A 340 -13.48 21.44 -2.69
N ILE A 341 -12.74 21.67 -3.77
CA ILE A 341 -12.99 21.11 -5.10
C ILE A 341 -11.83 20.18 -5.49
N ARG A 342 -12.14 18.96 -5.92
CA ARG A 342 -11.15 17.91 -6.22
C ARG A 342 -11.05 17.64 -7.71
N GLY A 343 -9.82 17.43 -8.17
CA GLY A 343 -9.51 17.16 -9.58
C GLY A 343 -8.14 16.54 -9.77
N GLU A 344 -7.83 16.16 -11.01
CA GLU A 344 -6.55 15.55 -11.38
C GLU A 344 -5.72 16.55 -12.21
N VAL A 345 -4.47 16.79 -11.83
CA VAL A 345 -3.48 17.49 -12.66
C VAL A 345 -2.78 16.47 -13.55
N PHE A 346 -2.73 16.73 -14.85
CA PHE A 346 -2.15 15.83 -15.85
C PHE A 346 -1.34 16.60 -16.91
N MET A 347 -0.68 15.85 -17.78
CA MET A 347 0.09 16.37 -18.92
C MET A 347 -0.34 15.64 -20.20
N ALA A 348 -0.50 16.38 -21.30
CA ALA A 348 -0.80 15.78 -22.60
C ALA A 348 0.42 15.06 -23.20
N LYS A 349 0.18 14.07 -24.07
CA LYS A 349 1.19 13.18 -24.67
C LYS A 349 2.20 13.93 -25.53
N ASP A 350 1.73 14.84 -26.37
CA ASP A 350 2.53 15.73 -27.20
C ASP A 350 3.40 16.68 -26.35
N ALA A 351 2.80 17.27 -25.32
CA ALA A 351 3.43 18.08 -24.31
C ALA A 351 4.54 17.33 -23.52
N PHE A 352 4.28 16.09 -23.14
CA PHE A 352 5.25 15.19 -22.50
C PHE A 352 6.43 14.85 -23.42
N LEU A 353 6.16 14.52 -24.68
CA LEU A 353 7.20 14.22 -25.68
C LEU A 353 8.09 15.45 -25.93
N ALA A 354 7.50 16.64 -26.07
CA ALA A 354 8.23 17.89 -26.21
C ALA A 354 9.09 18.22 -24.96
N LEU A 355 8.54 18.03 -23.76
CA LEU A 355 9.25 18.20 -22.49
C LEU A 355 10.44 17.25 -22.36
N ASN A 356 10.28 15.98 -22.75
CA ASN A 356 11.37 15.01 -22.72
C ASN A 356 12.45 15.30 -23.78
N ALA A 357 12.07 15.73 -24.97
CA ALA A 357 13.04 16.18 -25.99
C ALA A 357 13.87 17.38 -25.48
N ALA A 358 13.23 18.35 -24.82
CA ALA A 358 13.92 19.48 -24.21
C ALA A 358 14.84 19.08 -23.04
N GLN A 359 14.45 18.10 -22.22
CA GLN A 359 15.34 17.56 -21.18
C GLN A 359 16.56 16.87 -21.78
N VAL A 360 16.39 15.98 -22.78
CA VAL A 360 17.51 15.31 -23.43
C VAL A 360 18.46 16.32 -24.10
N ALA A 361 17.92 17.34 -24.78
CA ALA A 361 18.70 18.41 -25.39
C ALA A 361 19.48 19.29 -24.37
N SER A 362 19.03 19.35 -23.12
CA SER A 362 19.72 20.05 -22.01
C SER A 362 20.56 19.11 -21.12
N GLY A 363 20.76 17.85 -21.51
CA GLY A 363 21.52 16.85 -20.75
C GLY A 363 20.83 16.36 -19.47
N GLN A 364 19.54 16.66 -19.30
CA GLN A 364 18.72 16.25 -18.16
C GLN A 364 18.06 14.88 -18.42
N LYS A 365 17.73 14.17 -17.34
CA LYS A 365 17.11 12.84 -17.42
C LYS A 365 15.62 12.96 -17.80
N PRO A 366 15.15 12.35 -18.91
CA PRO A 366 13.73 12.40 -19.28
C PRO A 366 12.83 11.73 -18.23
N PHE A 367 11.59 12.22 -18.14
CA PHE A 367 10.53 11.62 -17.32
C PHE A 367 10.05 10.29 -17.94
N ALA A 368 9.70 9.33 -17.09
CA ALA A 368 9.40 7.96 -17.53
C ALA A 368 7.98 7.78 -18.12
N ASN A 369 7.01 8.62 -17.74
CA ASN A 369 5.63 8.64 -18.24
C ASN A 369 4.99 10.03 -17.99
N PRO A 370 3.83 10.36 -18.59
CA PRO A 370 3.17 11.66 -18.39
C PRO A 370 2.74 11.92 -16.93
N ARG A 371 2.33 10.89 -16.18
CA ARG A 371 2.01 10.98 -14.75
C ARG A 371 3.17 11.55 -13.92
N ASN A 372 4.35 10.94 -14.04
CA ASN A 372 5.55 11.35 -13.32
C ASN A 372 6.09 12.70 -13.84
N ALA A 373 5.89 12.99 -15.13
CA ALA A 373 6.19 14.31 -15.69
C ALA A 373 5.26 15.39 -15.13
N ALA A 374 3.97 15.12 -14.95
CA ALA A 374 3.00 16.03 -14.34
C ALA A 374 3.31 16.27 -12.86
N ALA A 375 3.51 15.20 -12.09
CA ALA A 375 3.87 15.29 -10.67
C ALA A 375 5.19 16.03 -10.45
N GLY A 376 6.24 15.71 -11.22
CA GLY A 376 7.53 16.40 -11.17
C GLY A 376 7.45 17.87 -11.63
N SER A 377 6.58 18.18 -12.60
CA SER A 377 6.35 19.56 -13.09
C SER A 377 5.57 20.43 -12.11
N LEU A 378 4.66 19.82 -11.34
CA LEU A 378 3.87 20.54 -10.32
C LEU A 378 4.64 20.72 -9.00
N ARG A 379 5.54 19.80 -8.64
CA ARG A 379 6.31 19.84 -7.38
C ARG A 379 7.63 20.63 -7.51
N GLN A 380 7.59 21.77 -8.20
CA GLN A 380 8.75 22.68 -8.38
C GLN A 380 8.79 23.76 -7.29
N LEU A 381 9.98 24.06 -6.76
CA LEU A 381 10.14 25.11 -5.73
C LEU A 381 9.91 26.53 -6.25
N ASP A 382 10.13 26.73 -7.55
CA ASP A 382 9.85 27.98 -8.26
C ASP A 382 8.60 27.80 -9.15
N PRO A 383 7.49 28.51 -8.87
CA PRO A 383 6.28 28.47 -9.69
C PRO A 383 6.48 28.94 -11.13
N GLU A 384 7.51 29.74 -11.42
CA GLU A 384 7.83 30.14 -12.80
C GLU A 384 8.22 28.92 -13.65
N ILE A 385 8.90 27.93 -13.06
CA ILE A 385 9.19 26.65 -13.72
C ILE A 385 7.87 25.93 -14.02
N THR A 386 6.94 25.83 -13.07
CA THR A 386 5.62 25.22 -13.30
C THR A 386 4.83 25.93 -14.40
N ARG A 387 4.84 27.27 -14.45
CA ARG A 387 4.18 28.05 -15.51
C ARG A 387 4.76 27.77 -16.90
N GLY A 388 6.05 27.42 -16.98
CA GLY A 388 6.71 26.95 -18.19
C GLY A 388 6.40 25.49 -18.57
N ARG A 389 5.59 24.75 -17.79
CA ARG A 389 5.16 23.38 -18.10
C ARG A 389 3.71 23.35 -18.59
N PRO A 390 3.40 22.62 -19.67
CA PRO A 390 2.04 22.44 -20.19
C PRO A 390 1.21 21.48 -19.31
N LEU A 391 0.83 21.93 -18.11
CA LEU A 391 -0.07 21.21 -17.20
C LEU A 391 -1.53 21.60 -17.44
N ALA A 392 -2.41 20.62 -17.35
CA ALA A 392 -3.86 20.77 -17.44
C ALA A 392 -4.55 20.19 -16.20
N PHE A 393 -5.81 20.57 -15.97
CA PHE A 393 -6.58 20.13 -14.81
C PHE A 393 -8.01 19.76 -15.20
N PHE A 394 -8.51 18.64 -14.65
CA PHE A 394 -9.93 18.28 -14.70
C PHE A 394 -10.50 18.15 -13.28
N ALA A 395 -11.52 18.96 -12.97
CA ALA A 395 -12.30 18.81 -11.74
C ALA A 395 -13.30 17.65 -11.86
N TYR A 396 -13.44 16.83 -10.82
CA TYR A 396 -14.24 15.59 -10.84
C TYR A 396 -15.01 15.25 -9.56
N ALA A 397 -14.82 15.98 -8.44
CA ALA A 397 -15.52 15.68 -7.17
C ALA A 397 -15.57 16.88 -6.20
N GLN A 398 -16.50 16.82 -5.25
CA GLN A 398 -16.55 17.69 -4.08
C GLN A 398 -15.61 17.13 -2.99
N GLY A 399 -14.98 18.01 -2.22
CA GLY A 399 -14.41 17.70 -0.91
C GLY A 399 -15.35 18.14 0.21
N TYR A 400 -14.81 18.79 1.23
CA TYR A 400 -15.58 19.55 2.21
C TYR A 400 -16.46 20.62 1.56
N SER A 401 -17.66 20.80 2.11
CA SER A 401 -18.57 21.93 1.84
C SER A 401 -19.54 22.00 3.02
N ASP A 402 -19.93 23.21 3.44
CA ASP A 402 -20.88 23.39 4.55
C ASP A 402 -22.28 22.82 4.25
N HIS A 403 -22.62 22.68 2.97
CA HIS A 403 -23.86 22.07 2.49
C HIS A 403 -23.65 21.37 1.13
N ARG A 404 -24.59 20.49 0.76
CA ARG A 404 -24.56 19.77 -0.51
C ARG A 404 -24.80 20.75 -1.68
N VAL A 405 -23.90 20.78 -2.66
CA VAL A 405 -23.99 21.67 -3.85
C VAL A 405 -25.12 21.29 -4.81
N SER A 406 -25.37 19.98 -4.96
CA SER A 406 -26.22 19.42 -6.00
C SER A 406 -26.87 18.11 -5.52
N PRO A 407 -28.12 17.79 -5.88
CA PRO A 407 -28.73 16.50 -5.55
C PRO A 407 -28.01 15.31 -6.22
N SER A 408 -27.43 15.51 -7.41
CA SER A 408 -26.74 14.46 -8.18
C SER A 408 -25.33 14.86 -8.61
N HIS A 409 -24.47 13.86 -8.84
CA HIS A 409 -23.07 14.04 -9.23
C HIS A 409 -22.93 14.63 -10.64
N TRP A 410 -23.77 14.21 -11.58
CA TRP A 410 -23.83 14.77 -12.94
C TRP A 410 -24.18 16.26 -12.92
N ALA A 411 -25.15 16.66 -12.11
CA ALA A 411 -25.49 18.07 -11.92
C ALA A 411 -24.36 18.84 -11.18
N TYR A 412 -23.59 18.20 -10.30
CA TYR A 412 -22.36 18.78 -9.75
C TYR A 412 -21.26 18.96 -10.81
N LEU A 413 -21.11 18.03 -11.75
CA LEU A 413 -20.19 18.17 -12.88
C LEU A 413 -20.59 19.32 -13.83
N GLN A 414 -21.89 19.58 -14.03
CA GLN A 414 -22.32 20.80 -14.73
C GLN A 414 -21.97 22.05 -13.93
N ARG A 415 -22.23 22.04 -12.61
CA ARG A 415 -21.94 23.17 -11.74
C ARG A 415 -20.46 23.55 -11.69
N LEU A 416 -19.56 22.58 -11.78
CA LEU A 416 -18.13 22.83 -11.95
C LEU A 416 -17.81 23.57 -13.27
N ARG A 417 -18.50 23.25 -14.37
CA ARG A 417 -18.37 24.00 -15.64
C ARG A 417 -18.90 25.43 -15.50
N ASP A 418 -20.04 25.62 -14.84
CA ASP A 418 -20.62 26.95 -14.56
C ASP A 418 -19.68 27.83 -13.70
N TRP A 419 -18.91 27.22 -12.80
CA TRP A 419 -17.88 27.88 -11.99
C TRP A 419 -16.54 28.06 -12.72
N GLY A 420 -16.44 27.69 -14.00
CA GLY A 420 -15.27 27.92 -14.84
C GLY A 420 -14.19 26.83 -14.81
N PHE A 421 -14.44 25.68 -14.17
CA PHE A 421 -13.53 24.53 -14.25
C PHE A 421 -13.71 23.76 -15.56
N ARG A 422 -12.62 23.20 -16.07
CA ARG A 422 -12.72 22.11 -17.04
C ARG A 422 -13.13 20.83 -16.33
N VAL A 423 -14.13 20.17 -16.90
CA VAL A 423 -14.60 18.82 -16.55
C VAL A 423 -14.56 18.01 -17.84
N ASN A 424 -14.12 16.75 -17.78
CA ASN A 424 -13.89 15.93 -18.97
C ASN A 424 -15.15 15.86 -19.86
N GLU A 425 -14.96 16.08 -21.17
CA GLU A 425 -16.01 16.16 -22.17
C GLU A 425 -16.60 14.78 -22.53
N LEU A 426 -15.85 13.70 -22.28
CA LEU A 426 -16.29 12.31 -22.47
C LEU A 426 -17.08 11.77 -21.28
N SER A 427 -17.09 12.45 -20.13
CA SER A 427 -17.87 12.04 -18.95
C SER A 427 -19.36 12.01 -19.29
N ARG A 428 -20.05 10.93 -18.89
CA ARG A 428 -21.41 10.61 -19.35
C ARG A 428 -22.31 10.14 -18.21
N HIS A 429 -23.50 10.72 -18.10
CA HIS A 429 -24.59 10.15 -17.30
C HIS A 429 -25.19 8.92 -18.01
N LEU A 430 -25.37 7.84 -17.24
CA LEU A 430 -25.87 6.54 -17.64
C LEU A 430 -27.15 6.25 -16.84
N GLY A 431 -28.24 5.91 -17.51
CA GLY A 431 -29.56 5.77 -16.89
C GLY A 431 -29.71 4.53 -16.00
N LYS A 432 -28.79 3.57 -16.14
CA LYS A 432 -28.81 2.25 -15.48
C LYS A 432 -27.43 1.58 -15.55
N ALA A 433 -27.19 0.62 -14.67
CA ALA A 433 -25.94 -0.15 -14.64
C ALA A 433 -25.55 -0.81 -15.99
N SER A 434 -26.52 -1.33 -16.75
CA SER A 434 -26.25 -2.06 -18.02
C SER A 434 -25.79 -1.18 -19.19
N GLU A 435 -25.64 0.12 -19.01
CA GLU A 435 -25.00 1.02 -19.99
C GLU A 435 -23.48 1.16 -19.76
N ALA A 436 -22.95 0.65 -18.63
CA ALA A 436 -21.54 0.79 -18.26
C ALA A 436 -20.57 0.05 -19.19
N GLU A 437 -20.86 -1.20 -19.55
CA GLU A 437 -20.01 -2.02 -20.43
C GLU A 437 -19.86 -1.39 -21.82
N ALA A 438 -20.98 -0.98 -22.44
CA ALA A 438 -20.98 -0.32 -23.74
C ALA A 438 -20.23 1.04 -23.72
N PHE A 439 -20.23 1.73 -22.58
CA PHE A 439 -19.44 2.95 -22.39
C PHE A 439 -17.94 2.64 -22.20
N MET A 440 -17.60 1.61 -21.42
CA MET A 440 -16.22 1.14 -21.24
C MET A 440 -15.60 0.68 -22.56
N GLU A 441 -16.36 -0.05 -23.39
CA GLU A 441 -15.96 -0.40 -24.76
C GLU A 441 -15.71 0.84 -25.64
N ALA A 442 -16.59 1.85 -25.60
CA ALA A 442 -16.45 3.05 -26.41
C ALA A 442 -15.17 3.83 -26.06
N ILE A 443 -14.96 4.12 -24.77
CA ILE A 443 -13.74 4.79 -24.29
C ILE A 443 -12.49 3.93 -24.57
N GLY A 444 -12.59 2.60 -24.46
CA GLY A 444 -11.49 1.69 -24.79
C GLY A 444 -11.07 1.74 -26.27
N ARG A 445 -12.02 1.92 -27.19
CA ARG A 445 -11.74 2.11 -28.63
C ARG A 445 -11.14 3.48 -28.93
N GLU A 446 -11.53 4.51 -28.19
CA GLU A 446 -11.05 5.89 -28.37
C GLU A 446 -9.71 6.19 -27.66
N ARG A 447 -9.33 5.39 -26.64
CA ARG A 447 -8.14 5.54 -25.77
C ARG A 447 -6.85 5.91 -26.50
N SER A 448 -6.60 5.32 -27.68
CA SER A 448 -5.38 5.55 -28.46
C SER A 448 -5.33 6.94 -29.12
N GLY A 449 -6.48 7.53 -29.45
CA GLY A 449 -6.61 8.86 -30.04
C GLY A 449 -6.64 10.02 -29.04
N LEU A 450 -6.80 9.73 -27.75
CA LEU A 450 -6.83 10.77 -26.70
C LEU A 450 -5.46 11.44 -26.55
N SER A 451 -5.45 12.77 -26.41
CA SER A 451 -4.23 13.56 -26.19
C SER A 451 -3.61 13.41 -24.79
N TYR A 452 -4.24 12.65 -23.90
CA TYR A 452 -3.79 12.36 -22.54
C TYR A 452 -3.97 10.86 -22.24
N ASP A 453 -3.36 10.38 -21.16
CA ASP A 453 -3.47 8.98 -20.74
C ASP A 453 -4.61 8.73 -19.74
N ILE A 454 -5.23 7.56 -19.90
CA ILE A 454 -6.28 7.02 -19.03
C ILE A 454 -6.02 5.53 -18.80
N ASP A 455 -6.26 5.03 -17.59
CA ASP A 455 -6.10 3.61 -17.22
C ASP A 455 -7.44 2.87 -17.07
N GLY A 456 -8.56 3.57 -17.19
CA GLY A 456 -9.91 2.99 -17.11
C GLY A 456 -11.04 4.01 -17.21
N VAL A 457 -12.21 3.63 -16.68
CA VAL A 457 -13.37 4.49 -16.44
C VAL A 457 -13.78 4.39 -14.97
N VAL A 458 -14.00 5.54 -14.32
CA VAL A 458 -14.60 5.60 -12.98
C VAL A 458 -16.11 5.67 -13.13
N PHE A 459 -16.83 4.74 -12.51
CA PHE A 459 -18.28 4.74 -12.40
C PHE A 459 -18.67 5.17 -10.98
N LYS A 460 -19.51 6.21 -10.87
CA LYS A 460 -20.05 6.75 -9.61
C LYS A 460 -21.58 6.66 -9.64
N ILE A 461 -22.23 6.22 -8.56
CA ILE A 461 -23.70 6.33 -8.42
C ILE A 461 -24.08 7.82 -8.45
N ASP A 462 -25.08 8.19 -9.26
CA ASP A 462 -25.34 9.62 -9.50
C ASP A 462 -26.00 10.34 -8.30
N ASP A 463 -26.92 9.69 -7.60
CA ASP A 463 -27.62 10.27 -6.44
C ASP A 463 -26.68 10.43 -5.22
N VAL A 464 -26.43 11.68 -4.82
CA VAL A 464 -25.53 12.02 -3.70
C VAL A 464 -26.11 11.59 -2.34
N ALA A 465 -27.44 11.46 -2.18
CA ALA A 465 -28.03 10.89 -0.98
C ALA A 465 -27.74 9.38 -0.86
N LEU A 466 -27.71 8.66 -1.99
CA LEU A 466 -27.26 7.28 -2.00
C LEU A 466 -25.76 7.17 -1.73
N GLN A 467 -24.93 8.09 -2.24
CA GLN A 467 -23.50 8.17 -1.89
C GLN A 467 -23.29 8.39 -0.38
N GLU A 468 -24.01 9.34 0.24
CA GLU A 468 -23.93 9.66 1.67
C GLU A 468 -24.37 8.49 2.56
N ARG A 469 -25.42 7.75 2.17
CA ARG A 469 -25.88 6.53 2.86
C ARG A 469 -24.88 5.37 2.73
N LEU A 470 -24.40 5.12 1.51
CA LEU A 470 -23.42 4.07 1.21
C LEU A 470 -22.08 4.32 1.92
N GLY A 471 -21.64 5.57 1.95
CA GLY A 471 -20.39 5.98 2.60
C GLY A 471 -19.19 5.18 2.09
N PHE A 472 -18.41 4.62 3.02
CA PHE A 472 -17.09 4.06 2.76
C PHE A 472 -16.92 2.68 3.41
N VAL A 473 -16.18 1.77 2.77
CA VAL A 473 -15.60 0.57 3.40
C VAL A 473 -14.16 0.92 3.70
N GLY A 474 -13.88 1.28 4.95
CA GLY A 474 -12.55 1.72 5.38
C GLY A 474 -12.08 2.98 4.68
N ARG A 475 -11.52 2.81 3.48
CA ARG A 475 -10.82 3.83 2.69
C ARG A 475 -11.12 3.80 1.19
N THR A 476 -12.17 3.11 0.77
CA THR A 476 -12.79 3.22 -0.56
C THR A 476 -14.29 3.54 -0.45
N PRO A 477 -14.89 4.27 -1.41
CA PRO A 477 -16.33 4.55 -1.43
C PRO A 477 -17.14 3.32 -1.85
N ARG A 478 -18.22 3.02 -1.12
CA ARG A 478 -19.19 1.99 -1.55
C ARG A 478 -20.00 2.38 -2.79
N TRP A 479 -19.89 3.63 -3.22
CA TRP A 479 -20.69 4.26 -4.28
C TRP A 479 -19.91 4.58 -5.56
N ALA A 480 -18.61 4.28 -5.62
CA ALA A 480 -17.81 4.46 -6.82
C ALA A 480 -16.73 3.40 -7.00
N VAL A 481 -16.47 3.02 -8.25
CA VAL A 481 -15.53 1.96 -8.64
C VAL A 481 -14.78 2.36 -9.91
N ALA A 482 -13.56 1.89 -10.08
CA ALA A 482 -12.75 2.10 -11.28
C ALA A 482 -12.68 0.80 -12.11
N TRP A 483 -13.30 0.80 -13.29
CA TRP A 483 -13.15 -0.29 -14.25
C TRP A 483 -11.89 -0.05 -15.07
N LYS A 484 -10.86 -0.87 -14.90
CA LYS A 484 -9.55 -0.70 -15.55
C LYS A 484 -9.48 -1.39 -16.92
N PHE A 485 -8.63 -0.86 -17.80
CA PHE A 485 -8.32 -1.50 -19.08
C PHE A 485 -7.37 -2.71 -18.92
N PRO A 486 -7.39 -3.66 -19.87
CA PRO A 486 -6.40 -4.72 -19.95
C PRO A 486 -4.95 -4.19 -19.99
N ALA A 487 -4.08 -4.90 -19.29
CA ALA A 487 -2.71 -4.48 -18.98
C ALA A 487 -1.69 -4.78 -20.10
N GLU A 488 -0.86 -3.79 -20.45
CA GLU A 488 0.16 -3.92 -21.51
C GLU A 488 1.25 -4.96 -21.21
N GLN A 489 1.67 -5.68 -22.24
CA GLN A 489 2.67 -6.74 -22.18
C GLN A 489 3.82 -6.50 -23.15
N ALA A 490 5.00 -6.99 -22.78
CA ALA A 490 6.22 -6.98 -23.60
C ALA A 490 7.01 -8.28 -23.39
N ILE A 491 8.05 -8.51 -24.19
CA ILE A 491 8.98 -9.63 -24.00
C ILE A 491 10.40 -9.05 -23.95
N THR A 492 11.20 -9.51 -23.00
CA THR A 492 12.64 -9.18 -22.92
C THR A 492 13.45 -10.36 -22.39
N ARG A 493 14.77 -10.23 -22.35
CA ARG A 493 15.68 -11.25 -21.81
C ARG A 493 15.87 -11.10 -20.31
N LEU A 494 15.83 -12.24 -19.62
CA LEU A 494 16.29 -12.38 -18.25
C LEU A 494 17.81 -12.53 -18.25
N GLU A 495 18.55 -11.51 -17.83
CA GLU A 495 20.03 -11.56 -17.81
C GLU A 495 20.53 -12.39 -16.62
N THR A 496 20.13 -12.01 -15.40
CA THR A 496 20.57 -12.65 -14.15
C THR A 496 19.48 -12.60 -13.08
N ILE A 497 19.63 -13.41 -12.03
CA ILE A 497 18.80 -13.36 -10.82
C ILE A 497 19.71 -13.11 -9.63
N GLU A 498 19.48 -11.99 -8.93
CA GLU A 498 20.16 -11.61 -7.69
C GLU A 498 19.28 -11.96 -6.48
N ILE A 499 19.90 -12.31 -5.34
CA ILE A 499 19.20 -12.55 -4.08
C ILE A 499 19.52 -11.45 -3.08
N GLN A 500 18.55 -10.56 -2.84
CA GLN A 500 18.66 -9.48 -1.86
C GLN A 500 18.22 -9.95 -0.46
N VAL A 501 18.79 -9.38 0.59
CA VAL A 501 18.54 -9.79 1.99
C VAL A 501 17.98 -8.62 2.80
N GLY A 502 16.65 -8.57 2.99
CA GLY A 502 15.98 -7.45 3.67
C GLY A 502 16.04 -7.51 5.21
N ARG A 503 15.59 -6.44 5.88
CA ARG A 503 15.62 -6.20 7.35
C ARG A 503 15.23 -7.37 8.29
N THR A 504 14.37 -8.29 7.84
CA THR A 504 13.93 -9.49 8.59
C THR A 504 14.59 -10.79 8.08
N GLY A 505 15.76 -10.67 7.47
CA GLY A 505 16.53 -11.76 6.88
C GLY A 505 15.93 -12.36 5.62
N ALA A 506 14.81 -11.86 5.11
CA ALA A 506 14.13 -12.40 3.92
C ALA A 506 15.05 -12.36 2.69
N LEU A 507 15.25 -13.51 2.05
CA LEU A 507 15.93 -13.64 0.77
C LEU A 507 14.90 -13.42 -0.35
N THR A 508 15.02 -12.29 -1.06
CA THR A 508 14.11 -11.87 -2.13
C THR A 508 14.83 -11.97 -3.48
N PRO A 509 14.33 -12.75 -4.45
CA PRO A 509 14.92 -12.82 -5.78
C PRO A 509 14.48 -11.65 -6.68
N VAL A 510 15.45 -11.01 -7.31
CA VAL A 510 15.27 -9.91 -8.27
C VAL A 510 15.87 -10.32 -9.61
N ALA A 511 15.07 -10.24 -10.65
CA ALA A 511 15.52 -10.37 -12.04
C ALA A 511 16.17 -9.06 -12.49
N HIS A 512 17.35 -9.15 -13.12
CA HIS A 512 17.89 -8.10 -13.99
C HIS A 512 17.58 -8.45 -15.43
N LEU A 513 17.16 -7.45 -16.21
CA LEU A 513 16.52 -7.63 -17.51
C LEU A 513 17.18 -6.74 -18.57
N GLU A 514 17.28 -7.27 -19.79
CA GLU A 514 17.59 -6.50 -20.98
C GLU A 514 16.53 -5.37 -21.12
N ALA A 515 16.98 -4.14 -21.38
CA ALA A 515 16.17 -2.95 -21.14
C ALA A 515 14.98 -2.83 -22.13
N VAL A 516 13.75 -2.96 -21.63
CA VAL A 516 12.53 -3.02 -22.45
C VAL A 516 11.53 -1.94 -22.07
N ASN A 517 10.80 -1.39 -23.05
CA ASN A 517 9.71 -0.46 -22.79
C ASN A 517 8.37 -1.21 -22.62
N VAL A 518 7.62 -0.90 -21.57
CA VAL A 518 6.24 -1.41 -21.33
C VAL A 518 5.40 -0.23 -20.83
N GLY A 519 4.29 0.13 -21.49
CA GLY A 519 3.46 1.31 -21.14
C GLY A 519 4.18 2.66 -21.18
N GLY A 520 5.28 2.79 -21.92
CA GLY A 520 6.12 3.99 -21.96
C GLY A 520 7.34 3.99 -21.04
N VAL A 521 7.37 3.18 -19.97
CA VAL A 521 8.47 3.12 -18.98
C VAL A 521 9.51 2.08 -19.38
N LEU A 522 10.80 2.47 -19.29
CA LEU A 522 11.93 1.55 -19.48
C LEU A 522 12.16 0.69 -18.22
N VAL A 523 12.09 -0.62 -18.40
CA VAL A 523 12.22 -1.66 -17.38
C VAL A 523 13.55 -2.39 -17.53
N THR A 524 14.33 -2.43 -16.45
CA THR A 524 15.61 -3.19 -16.36
C THR A 524 15.65 -4.17 -15.18
N ARG A 525 14.64 -4.16 -14.30
CA ARG A 525 14.52 -5.06 -13.15
C ARG A 525 13.06 -5.42 -12.87
N ALA A 526 12.83 -6.62 -12.36
CA ALA A 526 11.53 -7.08 -11.90
C ALA A 526 11.67 -8.02 -10.68
N SER A 527 10.64 -8.10 -9.83
CA SER A 527 10.63 -9.05 -8.71
C SER A 527 10.26 -10.46 -9.18
N LEU A 528 10.94 -11.46 -8.64
CA LEU A 528 10.53 -12.87 -8.75
C LEU A 528 9.87 -13.38 -7.45
N HIS A 529 9.62 -12.47 -6.49
CA HIS A 529 8.94 -12.65 -5.20
C HIS A 529 9.58 -13.65 -4.20
N ASN A 530 9.81 -14.90 -4.58
CA ASN A 530 10.32 -15.97 -3.70
C ASN A 530 10.75 -17.22 -4.52
N ALA A 531 11.41 -18.18 -3.86
CA ALA A 531 11.90 -19.41 -4.48
C ALA A 531 10.82 -20.26 -5.18
N ASP A 532 9.61 -20.33 -4.60
CA ASP A 532 8.51 -21.15 -5.15
C ASP A 532 7.97 -20.53 -6.45
N GLU A 533 7.97 -19.19 -6.55
CA GLU A 533 7.56 -18.48 -7.77
C GLU A 533 8.58 -18.61 -8.91
N ILE A 534 9.89 -18.67 -8.63
CA ILE A 534 10.89 -19.02 -9.66
C ILE A 534 10.61 -20.43 -10.19
N ALA A 535 10.41 -21.39 -9.29
CA ALA A 535 10.13 -22.78 -9.66
C ALA A 535 8.80 -22.93 -10.43
N ARG A 536 7.76 -22.18 -10.05
CA ARG A 536 6.45 -22.18 -10.73
C ARG A 536 6.53 -21.57 -12.13
N LYS A 537 7.34 -20.53 -12.33
CA LYS A 537 7.50 -19.85 -13.62
C LYS A 537 8.57 -20.51 -14.53
N ASP A 538 9.39 -21.41 -13.98
CA ASP A 538 10.60 -22.00 -14.60
C ASP A 538 11.42 -21.00 -15.41
N VAL A 539 11.67 -19.81 -14.86
CA VAL A 539 12.47 -18.75 -15.51
C VAL A 539 13.93 -18.86 -15.10
N ARG A 540 14.83 -18.73 -16.07
CA ARG A 540 16.28 -18.94 -15.89
C ARG A 540 17.09 -17.84 -16.58
N PRO A 541 18.28 -17.50 -16.08
CA PRO A 541 19.23 -16.65 -16.80
C PRO A 541 19.40 -17.07 -18.27
N GLY A 542 19.24 -16.13 -19.19
CA GLY A 542 19.24 -16.33 -20.64
C GLY A 542 17.87 -16.49 -21.30
N ASP A 543 16.82 -16.91 -20.56
CA ASP A 543 15.47 -17.06 -21.13
C ASP A 543 14.89 -15.71 -21.59
N LEU A 544 14.10 -15.74 -22.67
CA LEU A 544 13.13 -14.68 -22.93
C LEU A 544 11.95 -14.83 -21.95
N VAL A 545 11.60 -13.73 -21.29
CA VAL A 545 10.53 -13.64 -20.31
C VAL A 545 9.46 -12.67 -20.77
N MET A 546 8.20 -13.06 -20.58
CA MET A 546 7.05 -12.21 -20.87
C MET A 546 6.78 -11.32 -19.66
N LEU A 547 6.84 -10.01 -19.86
CA LEU A 547 6.55 -8.99 -18.89
C LEU A 547 5.13 -8.46 -19.08
N GLN A 548 4.50 -8.06 -17.98
CA GLN A 548 3.30 -7.23 -17.97
C GLN A 548 3.51 -6.03 -17.06
N ARG A 549 3.14 -4.83 -17.53
CA ARG A 549 3.00 -3.64 -16.68
C ARG A 549 1.51 -3.34 -16.57
N ALA A 550 0.86 -4.00 -15.62
CA ALA A 550 -0.52 -3.70 -15.31
C ALA A 550 -0.66 -2.37 -14.55
N GLY A 551 -1.76 -1.67 -14.85
CA GLY A 551 -2.09 -0.30 -14.41
C GLY A 551 -0.90 0.62 -14.27
N ASP A 552 -0.06 0.68 -15.30
CA ASP A 552 0.88 1.77 -15.54
C ASP A 552 1.85 2.10 -14.40
N VAL A 553 2.27 1.11 -13.61
CA VAL A 553 3.38 1.32 -12.65
C VAL A 553 4.42 0.20 -12.59
N ILE A 554 4.08 -1.09 -12.37
CA ILE A 554 5.10 -2.12 -12.05
C ILE A 554 5.27 -3.20 -13.14
N PRO A 555 6.51 -3.57 -13.53
CA PRO A 555 6.77 -4.77 -14.30
C PRO A 555 6.71 -6.07 -13.48
N GLN A 556 5.81 -6.97 -13.87
CA GLN A 556 5.79 -8.36 -13.44
C GLN A 556 6.35 -9.26 -14.55
N ILE A 557 7.16 -10.27 -14.20
CA ILE A 557 7.42 -11.41 -15.09
C ILE A 557 6.26 -12.41 -14.95
N LEU A 558 5.48 -12.61 -16.00
CA LEU A 558 4.42 -13.63 -16.05
C LEU A 558 5.01 -15.05 -16.07
N GLY A 559 6.05 -15.24 -16.90
CA GLY A 559 6.79 -16.49 -17.06
C GLY A 559 7.75 -16.42 -18.25
N ARG A 560 8.28 -17.57 -18.68
CA ARG A 560 9.03 -17.69 -19.93
C ARG A 560 8.12 -17.38 -21.13
N ALA A 561 8.64 -16.67 -22.13
CA ALA A 561 7.96 -16.45 -23.39
C ALA A 561 7.82 -17.78 -24.20
N PRO A 562 6.90 -17.84 -25.20
CA PRO A 562 6.83 -18.96 -26.13
C PRO A 562 8.19 -19.25 -26.77
N ALA A 563 8.57 -20.53 -26.87
CA ALA A 563 9.87 -20.94 -27.40
C ALA A 563 9.96 -20.70 -28.92
N CYS A 564 11.06 -20.12 -29.38
CA CYS A 564 11.40 -20.10 -30.81
C CYS A 564 12.21 -21.36 -31.19
N PRO A 565 12.11 -21.88 -32.43
CA PRO A 565 12.90 -23.03 -32.86
C PRO A 565 14.42 -22.82 -32.76
N ASP A 566 14.86 -21.57 -32.92
CA ASP A 566 16.26 -21.13 -32.88
C ASP A 566 16.71 -20.65 -31.48
N ASP A 567 15.91 -20.87 -30.43
CA ASP A 567 16.29 -20.56 -29.05
C ASP A 567 17.58 -21.30 -28.65
N PRO A 568 18.57 -20.63 -28.02
CA PRO A 568 19.76 -21.31 -27.52
C PRO A 568 19.41 -22.31 -26.40
N PRO A 569 20.22 -23.37 -26.19
CA PRO A 569 19.99 -24.34 -25.12
C PRO A 569 19.85 -23.66 -23.75
N ARG A 570 18.71 -23.89 -23.10
CA ARG A 570 18.36 -23.22 -21.83
C ARG A 570 19.40 -23.51 -20.75
N ALA A 571 19.68 -22.49 -19.94
CA ALA A 571 20.53 -22.62 -18.76
C ALA A 571 19.99 -23.68 -17.76
N PRO A 572 20.84 -24.18 -16.85
CA PRO A 572 20.40 -24.92 -15.68
C PRO A 572 19.29 -24.17 -14.91
N ALA A 573 18.38 -24.90 -14.27
CA ALA A 573 17.38 -24.30 -13.40
C ALA A 573 18.05 -23.49 -12.27
N PHE A 574 17.50 -22.31 -11.96
CA PHE A 574 18.09 -21.43 -10.95
C PHE A 574 18.04 -22.08 -9.56
N VAL A 575 19.21 -22.29 -8.96
CA VAL A 575 19.34 -22.86 -7.61
C VAL A 575 19.26 -21.74 -6.59
N PHE A 576 18.15 -21.67 -5.86
CA PHE A 576 18.01 -20.72 -4.75
C PHE A 576 18.99 -21.10 -3.62
N PRO A 577 19.77 -20.15 -3.07
CA PRO A 577 20.85 -20.49 -2.14
C PRO A 577 20.34 -20.96 -0.78
N ASP A 578 21.02 -21.98 -0.23
CA ASP A 578 20.80 -22.52 1.13
C ASP A 578 21.50 -21.68 2.23
N ARG A 579 22.15 -20.58 1.82
CA ARG A 579 22.91 -19.66 2.67
C ARG A 579 22.63 -18.21 2.28
N CYS A 580 22.70 -17.33 3.27
CA CYS A 580 22.63 -15.89 3.09
C CYS A 580 23.82 -15.38 2.26
N PRO A 581 23.60 -14.75 1.09
CA PRO A 581 24.71 -14.22 0.28
C PRO A 581 25.47 -13.08 0.98
N ALA A 582 24.83 -12.38 1.93
CA ALA A 582 25.43 -11.27 2.65
C ALA A 582 26.24 -11.67 3.92
N CYS A 583 26.13 -12.92 4.41
CA CYS A 583 26.82 -13.31 5.66
C CYS A 583 27.13 -14.82 5.84
N GLY A 584 26.86 -15.67 4.84
CA GLY A 584 27.18 -17.11 4.87
C GLY A 584 26.36 -17.98 5.85
N ALA A 585 25.60 -17.37 6.75
CA ALA A 585 24.66 -18.05 7.65
C ALA A 585 23.60 -18.83 6.86
N ARG A 586 22.99 -19.85 7.47
CA ARG A 586 22.01 -20.71 6.79
C ARG A 586 20.77 -19.91 6.37
N ALA A 587 20.23 -20.22 5.20
CA ALA A 587 18.91 -19.77 4.77
C ALA A 587 17.90 -20.86 5.09
N GLU A 588 16.96 -20.57 6.00
CA GLU A 588 15.95 -21.53 6.45
C GLU A 588 14.55 -21.00 6.11
N ARG A 589 13.61 -21.91 5.83
CA ARG A 589 12.20 -21.58 5.64
C ARG A 589 11.46 -21.84 6.95
N PRO A 590 10.99 -20.82 7.69
CA PRO A 590 10.23 -21.03 8.92
C PRO A 590 8.95 -21.82 8.65
N GLU A 591 8.47 -22.56 9.65
CA GLU A 591 7.22 -23.29 9.54
C GLU A 591 6.04 -22.35 9.20
N GLY A 592 5.25 -22.74 8.19
CA GLY A 592 4.15 -21.93 7.67
C GLY A 592 4.54 -20.73 6.76
N GLU A 593 5.82 -20.41 6.59
CA GLU A 593 6.27 -19.35 5.66
C GLU A 593 6.80 -19.95 4.32
N VAL A 594 6.68 -19.18 3.23
CA VAL A 594 7.25 -19.54 1.90
C VAL A 594 8.57 -18.84 1.59
N VAL A 595 8.95 -17.86 2.43
CA VAL A 595 10.15 -17.04 2.25
C VAL A 595 11.30 -17.69 3.01
N LEU A 596 12.42 -17.93 2.34
CA LEU A 596 13.66 -18.33 3.01
C LEU A 596 14.28 -17.12 3.72
N ARG A 597 14.82 -17.34 4.91
CA ARG A 597 15.37 -16.30 5.79
C ARG A 597 16.77 -16.65 6.26
N CYS A 598 17.65 -15.64 6.23
CA CYS A 598 18.96 -15.66 6.86
C CYS A 598 18.84 -15.82 8.38
N THR A 599 19.30 -16.94 8.93
CA THR A 599 19.33 -17.20 10.38
C THR A 599 20.37 -16.39 11.14
N GLY A 600 21.29 -15.70 10.44
CA GLY A 600 22.30 -14.83 11.06
C GLY A 600 21.72 -13.66 11.88
N GLY A 601 20.45 -13.30 11.68
CA GLY A 601 19.77 -12.30 12.51
C GLY A 601 20.56 -11.00 12.66
N LEU A 602 20.98 -10.70 13.89
CA LEU A 602 21.72 -9.49 14.24
C LEU A 602 23.22 -9.51 13.87
N SER A 603 23.81 -10.68 13.57
CA SER A 603 25.18 -10.77 13.03
C SER A 603 25.24 -10.69 11.49
N CYS A 604 24.08 -10.56 10.83
CA CYS A 604 24.00 -10.34 9.38
C CYS A 604 24.09 -8.83 9.09
N PRO A 605 25.19 -8.30 8.50
CA PRO A 605 25.35 -6.86 8.26
C PRO A 605 24.22 -6.27 7.40
N ALA A 606 23.71 -7.03 6.42
CA ALA A 606 22.52 -6.63 5.66
C ALA A 606 21.29 -6.41 6.56
N GLN A 607 21.05 -7.26 7.58
CA GLN A 607 19.93 -7.02 8.49
C GLN A 607 20.17 -5.82 9.42
N VAL A 608 21.41 -5.55 9.82
CA VAL A 608 21.75 -4.36 10.64
C VAL A 608 21.50 -3.08 9.84
N VAL A 609 22.08 -2.97 8.65
CA VAL A 609 21.87 -1.84 7.72
C VAL A 609 20.38 -1.65 7.42
N GLU A 610 19.66 -2.69 7.03
CA GLU A 610 18.25 -2.57 6.65
C GLU A 610 17.32 -2.29 7.85
N ARG A 611 17.75 -2.58 9.09
CA ARG A 611 17.06 -2.13 10.32
C ARG A 611 17.31 -0.66 10.63
N LEU A 612 18.53 -0.17 10.38
CA LEU A 612 18.84 1.26 10.50
C LEU A 612 18.06 2.06 9.45
N VAL A 613 18.01 1.60 8.19
CA VAL A 613 17.19 2.18 7.11
C VAL A 613 15.71 2.20 7.48
N HIS A 614 15.20 1.12 8.07
CA HIS A 614 13.83 1.08 8.61
C HIS A 614 13.62 2.13 9.72
N MET A 615 14.55 2.25 10.67
CA MET A 615 14.41 3.15 11.82
C MET A 615 14.39 4.62 11.42
N VAL A 616 15.24 5.05 10.49
CA VAL A 616 15.27 6.46 10.02
C VAL A 616 14.09 6.82 9.12
N SER A 617 13.39 5.83 8.58
CA SER A 617 12.40 6.02 7.53
C SER A 617 11.27 6.97 7.91
N ARG A 618 10.68 7.57 6.87
CA ARG A 618 9.42 8.34 6.84
C ARG A 618 8.34 7.95 7.85
N THR A 619 8.09 6.65 8.03
CA THR A 619 7.03 6.13 8.92
C THR A 619 7.53 5.84 10.34
N ALA A 620 8.84 5.85 10.56
CA ALA A 620 9.54 5.61 11.83
C ALA A 620 10.04 6.93 12.46
N PHE A 621 11.31 7.30 12.32
CA PHE A 621 11.82 8.59 12.83
C PHE A 621 11.76 9.77 11.85
N ASP A 622 11.64 9.55 10.53
CA ASP A 622 11.55 10.63 9.51
C ASP A 622 12.77 11.59 9.58
N ILE A 623 13.97 11.03 9.40
CA ILE A 623 15.25 11.77 9.48
C ILE A 623 15.74 12.13 8.07
N ASP A 624 15.43 13.36 7.66
CA ASP A 624 15.91 13.94 6.40
C ASP A 624 17.44 13.85 6.26
N GLY A 625 17.88 13.41 5.07
CA GLY A 625 19.30 13.31 4.71
C GLY A 625 20.03 12.05 5.19
N LEU A 626 19.41 11.17 5.99
CA LEU A 626 20.02 9.90 6.44
C LEU A 626 19.54 8.71 5.58
N GLY A 627 19.80 8.76 4.27
CA GLY A 627 19.34 7.72 3.33
C GLY A 627 20.12 6.39 3.39
N GLU A 628 19.63 5.37 2.68
CA GLU A 628 20.25 4.03 2.58
C GLU A 628 21.75 4.06 2.25
N ARG A 629 22.14 4.88 1.25
CA ARG A 629 23.55 5.10 0.89
C ARG A 629 24.36 5.60 2.08
N SER A 630 23.88 6.62 2.77
CA SER A 630 24.53 7.26 3.91
C SER A 630 24.64 6.30 5.11
N ILE A 631 23.61 5.48 5.35
CA ILE A 631 23.62 4.47 6.41
C ILE A 631 24.68 3.41 6.13
N ARG A 632 24.76 2.89 4.90
CA ARG A 632 25.84 1.95 4.50
C ARG A 632 27.21 2.59 4.66
N GLU A 633 27.37 3.81 4.15
CA GLU A 633 28.61 4.59 4.21
C GLU A 633 29.09 4.84 5.66
N PHE A 634 28.19 5.14 6.59
CA PHE A 634 28.51 5.38 8.00
C PHE A 634 28.69 4.07 8.79
N HIS A 635 27.96 3.02 8.45
CA HIS A 635 28.13 1.68 9.02
C HIS A 635 29.50 1.09 8.66
N ASP A 636 29.87 1.15 7.39
CA ASP A 636 31.16 0.64 6.88
C ASP A 636 32.34 1.49 7.39
N ALA A 637 32.09 2.74 7.76
CA ALA A 637 33.04 3.62 8.46
C ALA A 637 33.07 3.44 10.00
N GLY A 638 32.23 2.56 10.57
CA GLY A 638 32.14 2.35 12.02
C GLY A 638 31.49 3.50 12.81
N LEU A 639 30.92 4.51 12.14
CA LEU A 639 30.21 5.64 12.75
C LEU A 639 28.78 5.29 13.18
N LEU A 640 28.20 4.24 12.61
CA LEU A 640 26.80 3.86 12.80
C LEU A 640 26.64 2.34 12.90
N THR A 641 26.76 1.79 14.10
CA THR A 641 26.70 0.32 14.33
C THR A 641 25.35 -0.15 14.87
N SER A 642 24.64 0.73 15.59
CA SER A 642 23.44 0.41 16.35
C SER A 642 22.40 1.54 16.31
N ALA A 643 21.15 1.23 16.64
CA ALA A 643 20.05 2.20 16.66
C ALA A 643 20.33 3.45 17.54
N PRO A 644 20.91 3.35 18.76
CA PRO A 644 21.30 4.51 19.55
C PRO A 644 22.35 5.41 18.87
N ASP A 645 23.19 4.88 17.98
CA ASP A 645 24.27 5.64 17.35
C ASP A 645 23.74 6.71 16.39
N ILE A 646 22.54 6.51 15.80
CA ILE A 646 21.82 7.54 15.02
C ILE A 646 21.77 8.86 15.81
N PHE A 647 21.42 8.79 17.08
CA PHE A 647 21.26 9.96 17.97
C PHE A 647 22.58 10.41 18.63
N ARG A 648 23.69 9.75 18.30
CA ARG A 648 25.08 10.10 18.66
C ARG A 648 25.86 10.71 17.49
N LEU A 649 25.44 10.51 16.24
CA LEU A 649 26.02 11.15 15.05
C LEU A 649 26.23 12.68 15.15
N PRO A 650 25.42 13.47 15.90
CA PRO A 650 25.74 14.88 16.21
C PRO A 650 27.13 15.11 16.83
N GLY A 651 27.65 14.17 17.64
CA GLY A 651 29.02 14.22 18.15
C GLY A 651 30.11 13.98 17.10
N HIS A 652 29.72 13.57 15.88
CA HIS A 652 30.61 13.24 14.77
C HIS A 652 30.46 14.20 13.57
N GLU A 653 29.81 15.36 13.71
CA GLU A 653 29.56 16.32 12.62
C GLU A 653 30.81 16.61 11.78
N GLN A 654 31.95 16.88 12.43
CA GLN A 654 33.22 17.17 11.76
C GLN A 654 33.76 15.97 10.97
N ALA A 655 33.61 14.76 11.51
CA ALA A 655 34.03 13.52 10.86
C ALA A 655 33.10 13.14 9.69
N ILE A 656 31.83 13.56 9.72
CA ILE A 656 30.89 13.44 8.60
C ILE A 656 31.22 14.49 7.52
N ALA A 657 31.43 15.75 7.91
CA ALA A 657 31.71 16.86 7.00
C ALA A 657 33.01 16.72 6.19
N ALA A 658 33.93 15.84 6.61
CA ALA A 658 35.19 15.55 5.94
C ALA A 658 35.12 14.40 4.91
N ARG A 659 33.94 13.82 4.66
CA ARG A 659 33.76 12.64 3.81
C ARG A 659 33.41 13.00 2.36
N GLU A 660 33.70 12.11 1.43
CA GLU A 660 33.40 12.31 0.01
C GLU A 660 31.88 12.41 -0.21
N GLY A 661 31.44 13.45 -0.93
CA GLY A 661 30.02 13.76 -1.11
C GLY A 661 29.36 14.49 0.07
N TRP A 662 30.08 14.68 1.19
CA TRP A 662 29.65 15.47 2.34
C TRP A 662 30.35 16.83 2.39
N GLY A 663 29.86 17.69 3.27
CA GLY A 663 30.46 19.00 3.56
C GLY A 663 29.79 19.67 4.74
N ALA A 664 30.35 20.78 5.20
CA ALA A 664 29.92 21.44 6.43
C ALA A 664 28.44 21.90 6.44
N VAL A 665 27.78 22.05 5.28
CA VAL A 665 26.34 22.38 5.23
C VAL A 665 25.46 21.12 5.31
N SER A 666 25.79 20.05 4.57
CA SER A 666 25.01 18.81 4.61
C SER A 666 25.15 18.08 5.95
N ALA A 667 26.34 18.10 6.58
CA ALA A 667 26.54 17.56 7.92
C ALA A 667 25.67 18.28 8.97
N ARG A 668 25.68 19.62 9.01
CA ARG A 668 24.81 20.41 9.92
C ARG A 668 23.32 20.21 9.66
N ASN A 669 22.91 20.05 8.41
CA ASN A 669 21.52 19.75 8.07
C ASN A 669 21.10 18.36 8.60
N LEU A 670 21.95 17.34 8.46
CA LEU A 670 21.73 16.00 9.02
C LEU A 670 21.65 16.03 10.55
N VAL A 671 22.59 16.72 11.21
CA VAL A 671 22.60 16.87 12.68
C VAL A 671 21.31 17.52 13.17
N ARG A 672 20.87 18.62 12.53
CA ARG A 672 19.59 19.27 12.82
C ARG A 672 18.39 18.35 12.59
N ALA A 673 18.40 17.53 11.54
CA ALA A 673 17.33 16.56 11.27
C ALA A 673 17.25 15.48 12.35
N ILE A 674 18.39 14.94 12.80
CA ILE A 674 18.46 13.97 13.89
C ILE A 674 17.95 14.59 15.20
N ASP A 675 18.43 15.78 15.56
CA ASP A 675 18.06 16.44 16.81
C ASP A 675 16.57 16.85 16.83
N ALA A 676 16.00 17.25 15.70
CA ALA A 676 14.57 17.53 15.56
C ALA A 676 13.68 16.29 15.77
N ARG A 677 14.22 15.07 15.63
CA ARG A 677 13.49 13.80 15.84
C ARG A 677 13.80 13.12 17.17
N ARG A 678 14.47 13.81 18.11
CA ARG A 678 14.62 13.32 19.50
C ARG A 678 13.30 13.20 20.25
N THR A 679 12.27 13.92 19.82
CA THR A 679 10.91 13.81 20.34
C THR A 679 10.05 13.01 19.37
N ILE A 680 9.44 11.92 19.83
CA ILE A 680 8.68 10.98 18.98
C ILE A 680 7.45 10.42 19.70
N GLY A 681 6.32 10.30 19.01
CA GLY A 681 5.11 9.65 19.52
C GLY A 681 5.26 8.14 19.68
N LEU A 682 4.71 7.57 20.76
CA LEU A 682 4.85 6.14 21.11
C LEU A 682 4.54 5.17 19.95
N ALA A 683 3.50 5.45 19.15
CA ALA A 683 3.16 4.62 17.97
C ALA A 683 4.30 4.52 16.95
N ARG A 684 4.97 5.64 16.65
CA ARG A 684 6.09 5.68 15.70
C ARG A 684 7.36 5.08 16.32
N PHE A 685 7.59 5.28 17.62
CA PHE A 685 8.69 4.64 18.33
C PHE A 685 8.59 3.10 18.29
N ILE A 686 7.43 2.52 18.64
CA ILE A 686 7.21 1.06 18.64
C ILE A 686 7.41 0.48 17.22
N TYR A 687 6.96 1.20 16.19
CA TYR A 687 7.19 0.82 14.80
C TYR A 687 8.67 0.88 14.39
N ALA A 688 9.39 1.93 14.80
CA ALA A 688 10.80 2.17 14.46
C ALA A 688 11.75 1.05 14.93
N LEU A 689 11.40 0.33 16.00
CA LEU A 689 12.17 -0.82 16.50
C LEU A 689 12.25 -2.00 15.51
N GLY A 690 11.38 -2.05 14.50
CA GLY A 690 11.43 -3.07 13.45
C GLY A 690 11.09 -4.50 13.91
N ILE A 691 10.39 -4.64 15.05
CA ILE A 691 9.96 -5.93 15.61
C ILE A 691 9.13 -6.70 14.57
N ARG A 692 9.42 -8.00 14.41
CA ARG A 692 8.75 -8.84 13.40
C ARG A 692 7.24 -8.89 13.65
N ARG A 693 6.45 -8.79 12.57
CA ARG A 693 4.98 -8.68 12.55
C ARG A 693 4.40 -7.41 13.24
N ILE A 694 5.23 -6.48 13.73
CA ILE A 694 4.77 -5.15 14.20
C ILE A 694 4.81 -4.14 13.04
N GLY A 695 3.70 -4.08 12.30
CA GLY A 695 3.42 -2.99 11.36
C GLY A 695 2.90 -1.73 12.08
N GLU A 696 2.81 -0.62 11.35
CA GLU A 696 2.37 0.69 11.88
C GLU A 696 1.00 0.62 12.60
N ALA A 697 0.05 -0.12 12.03
CA ALA A 697 -1.27 -0.33 12.65
C ALA A 697 -1.17 -1.03 14.02
N ASN A 698 -0.32 -2.06 14.13
CA ASN A 698 -0.08 -2.79 15.38
C ASN A 698 0.66 -1.90 16.40
N ALA A 699 1.62 -1.09 15.94
CA ALA A 699 2.33 -0.15 16.79
C ALA A 699 1.42 0.96 17.34
N ARG A 700 0.53 1.52 16.50
CA ARG A 700 -0.52 2.48 16.92
C ARG A 700 -1.54 1.86 17.86
N LEU A 701 -1.93 0.61 17.62
CA LEU A 701 -2.83 -0.16 18.49
C LEU A 701 -2.22 -0.38 19.88
N LEU A 702 -0.95 -0.80 19.95
CA LEU A 702 -0.20 -0.95 21.20
C LEU A 702 -0.04 0.40 21.92
N ALA A 703 0.35 1.46 21.20
CA ALA A 703 0.51 2.79 21.77
C ALA A 703 -0.79 3.33 22.38
N ARG A 704 -1.93 3.19 21.69
CA ARG A 704 -3.25 3.59 22.20
C ARG A 704 -3.75 2.75 23.36
N HIS A 705 -3.35 1.48 23.45
CA HIS A 705 -3.76 0.59 24.53
C HIS A 705 -2.95 0.84 25.83
N TYR A 706 -1.64 1.07 25.71
CA TYR A 706 -0.76 1.26 26.87
C TYR A 706 -0.49 2.74 27.22
N GLY A 707 -0.77 3.68 26.32
CA GLY A 707 -0.70 5.14 26.52
C GLY A 707 0.73 5.71 26.58
N THR A 708 1.60 5.15 27.42
CA THR A 708 2.97 5.64 27.65
C THR A 708 4.01 4.55 27.40
N TYR A 709 5.25 4.97 27.09
CA TYR A 709 6.37 4.05 26.94
C TYR A 709 6.61 3.23 28.21
N ASP A 710 6.58 3.86 29.38
CA ASP A 710 6.96 3.21 30.63
C ASP A 710 5.92 2.14 31.04
N ILE A 711 4.62 2.35 30.74
CA ILE A 711 3.57 1.33 30.90
C ILE A 711 3.75 0.20 29.88
N TRP A 712 3.93 0.52 28.59
CA TRP A 712 4.13 -0.48 27.54
C TRP A 712 5.34 -1.38 27.84
N HIS A 713 6.48 -0.78 28.16
CA HIS A 713 7.73 -1.46 28.49
C HIS A 713 7.58 -2.42 29.69
N ALA A 714 6.96 -1.96 30.78
CA ALA A 714 6.70 -2.80 31.96
C ALA A 714 5.75 -3.97 31.65
N GLN A 715 4.71 -3.73 30.85
CA GLN A 715 3.76 -4.78 30.43
C GLN A 715 4.39 -5.79 29.47
N MET A 716 5.25 -5.37 28.54
CA MET A 716 5.93 -6.31 27.63
C MET A 716 6.98 -7.16 28.36
N LEU A 717 7.71 -6.60 29.33
CA LEU A 717 8.59 -7.36 30.21
C LEU A 717 7.82 -8.40 31.04
N ALA A 718 6.69 -7.99 31.65
CA ALA A 718 5.85 -8.92 32.41
C ALA A 718 5.25 -10.03 31.52
N ALA A 719 4.89 -9.70 30.27
CA ALA A 719 4.31 -10.64 29.31
C ALA A 719 5.26 -11.75 28.84
N VAL A 720 6.58 -11.65 29.09
CA VAL A 720 7.56 -12.70 28.77
C VAL A 720 7.25 -14.00 29.53
N GLU A 721 6.70 -13.91 30.74
CA GLU A 721 6.19 -15.07 31.49
C GLU A 721 4.88 -15.58 30.85
N PRO A 722 4.82 -16.82 30.32
CA PRO A 722 3.70 -17.28 29.49
C PRO A 722 2.32 -17.29 30.18
N ASP A 723 2.29 -17.52 31.50
CA ASP A 723 1.07 -17.61 32.30
C ASP A 723 0.67 -16.27 32.96
N SER A 724 1.29 -15.15 32.57
CA SER A 724 1.07 -13.84 33.20
C SER A 724 -0.22 -13.12 32.75
N ASP A 725 -0.80 -12.31 33.64
CA ASP A 725 -1.91 -11.42 33.32
C ASP A 725 -1.55 -10.42 32.19
N ALA A 726 -0.29 -10.02 32.10
CA ALA A 726 0.23 -9.18 31.02
C ALA A 726 0.24 -9.89 29.66
N ARG A 727 0.64 -11.18 29.63
CA ARG A 727 0.56 -12.04 28.44
C ARG A 727 -0.88 -12.26 27.99
N ALA A 728 -1.78 -12.53 28.93
CA ALA A 728 -3.22 -12.65 28.66
C ALA A 728 -3.82 -11.33 28.16
N THR A 729 -3.43 -10.20 28.73
CA THR A 729 -3.87 -8.85 28.32
C THR A 729 -3.40 -8.55 26.89
N LEU A 730 -2.11 -8.77 26.58
CA LEU A 730 -1.54 -8.59 25.25
C LEU A 730 -2.27 -9.43 24.19
N ALA A 731 -2.58 -10.69 24.50
CA ALA A 731 -3.34 -11.58 23.60
C ALA A 731 -4.84 -11.22 23.47
N SER A 732 -5.35 -10.31 24.31
CA SER A 732 -6.75 -9.84 24.26
C SER A 732 -6.95 -8.58 23.40
N ILE A 733 -5.86 -7.93 22.97
CA ILE A 733 -5.92 -6.72 22.15
C ILE A 733 -6.33 -7.09 20.72
N ASN A 734 -7.50 -6.63 20.26
CA ASN A 734 -8.03 -6.99 18.95
C ASN A 734 -7.11 -6.53 17.80
N GLY A 735 -6.52 -7.49 17.08
CA GLY A 735 -5.46 -7.27 16.08
C GLY A 735 -4.12 -7.91 16.46
N ILE A 736 -3.85 -8.13 17.75
CA ILE A 736 -2.66 -8.80 18.27
C ILE A 736 -2.95 -10.29 18.49
N GLY A 737 -2.80 -11.08 17.41
CA GLY A 737 -2.85 -12.54 17.52
C GLY A 737 -1.64 -13.13 18.26
N ALA A 738 -1.73 -14.39 18.69
CA ALA A 738 -0.66 -15.10 19.40
C ALA A 738 0.71 -15.02 18.67
N ALA A 739 0.70 -15.13 17.34
CA ALA A 739 1.86 -15.00 16.47
C ALA A 739 2.52 -13.60 16.44
N ILE A 740 1.88 -12.57 17.01
CA ILE A 740 2.44 -11.22 17.21
C ILE A 740 2.89 -11.06 18.67
N ALA A 741 2.09 -11.55 19.62
CA ALA A 741 2.46 -11.57 21.03
C ALA A 741 3.77 -12.35 21.26
N GLU A 742 3.97 -13.47 20.57
CA GLU A 742 5.19 -14.28 20.58
C GLU A 742 6.44 -13.49 20.15
N GLU A 743 6.38 -12.75 19.03
CA GLU A 743 7.50 -11.93 18.54
C GLU A 743 7.83 -10.77 19.49
N LEU A 744 6.81 -10.16 20.09
CA LEU A 744 6.98 -9.13 21.14
C LEU A 744 7.70 -9.71 22.37
N THR A 745 7.26 -10.87 22.87
CA THR A 745 7.91 -11.50 24.03
C THR A 745 9.29 -12.04 23.71
N GLY A 746 9.53 -12.53 22.49
CA GLY A 746 10.88 -12.90 22.04
C GLY A 746 11.81 -11.69 22.02
N PHE A 747 11.34 -10.55 21.50
CA PHE A 747 12.11 -9.30 21.51
C PHE A 747 12.43 -8.82 22.93
N PHE A 748 11.47 -8.88 23.87
CA PHE A 748 11.66 -8.46 25.26
C PHE A 748 12.36 -9.49 26.18
N ALA A 749 12.49 -10.75 25.75
CA ALA A 749 13.28 -11.76 26.47
C ALA A 749 14.80 -11.63 26.21
N GLU A 750 15.19 -10.94 25.15
CA GLU A 750 16.56 -10.81 24.67
C GLU A 750 17.30 -9.60 25.29
N PRO A 751 18.36 -9.81 26.10
CA PRO A 751 18.99 -8.72 26.88
C PRO A 751 19.48 -7.54 26.02
N HIS A 752 20.07 -7.82 24.85
CA HIS A 752 20.61 -6.80 23.96
C HIS A 752 19.53 -5.84 23.40
N ASN A 753 18.27 -6.29 23.32
CA ASN A 753 17.15 -5.42 22.93
C ASN A 753 16.76 -4.51 24.10
N LEU A 754 16.83 -5.00 25.34
CA LEU A 754 16.60 -4.19 26.55
C LEU A 754 17.70 -3.14 26.74
N ASP A 755 18.97 -3.49 26.51
CA ASP A 755 20.09 -2.53 26.49
C ASP A 755 19.89 -1.46 25.41
N THR A 756 19.44 -1.86 24.22
CA THR A 756 19.11 -0.95 23.11
C THR A 756 17.95 -0.02 23.46
N LEU A 757 16.88 -0.55 24.07
CA LEU A 757 15.74 0.24 24.55
C LEU A 757 16.15 1.24 25.64
N ALA A 758 16.98 0.84 26.60
CA ALA A 758 17.49 1.71 27.65
C ALA A 758 18.36 2.85 27.07
N ALA A 759 19.25 2.53 26.13
CA ALA A 759 20.08 3.53 25.44
C ALA A 759 19.25 4.51 24.60
N LEU A 760 18.21 4.04 23.90
CA LEU A 760 17.27 4.90 23.18
C LEU A 760 16.45 5.78 24.15
N ARG A 761 15.92 5.20 25.24
CA ARG A 761 15.11 5.92 26.25
C ARG A 761 15.90 7.03 26.97
N ALA A 762 17.22 6.92 27.04
CA ALA A 762 18.11 7.96 27.57
C ALA A 762 18.44 9.08 26.56
N LEU A 763 18.25 8.85 25.26
CA LEU A 763 18.56 9.80 24.18
C LEU A 763 17.32 10.51 23.59
N LEU A 764 16.11 10.06 23.97
CA LEU A 764 14.83 10.40 23.32
C LEU A 764 13.72 10.78 24.32
N THR A 765 12.87 11.71 23.91
CA THR A 765 11.60 12.05 24.57
C THR A 765 10.45 11.33 23.86
N ILE A 766 9.97 10.23 24.43
CA ILE A 766 8.85 9.47 23.86
C ILE A 766 7.54 10.05 24.42
N GLN A 767 6.74 10.66 23.54
CA GLN A 767 5.45 11.26 23.88
C GLN A 767 4.37 10.17 24.06
N ALA A 768 3.48 10.40 25.03
CA ALA A 768 2.29 9.58 25.23
C ALA A 768 1.32 9.72 24.04
N GLU A 769 0.53 8.68 23.76
CA GLU A 769 -0.57 8.74 22.81
C GLU A 769 -1.90 8.95 23.54
N GLU A 770 -2.70 9.93 23.10
CA GLU A 770 -4.03 10.15 23.66
C GLU A 770 -4.97 8.98 23.32
N ALA A 771 -5.54 8.37 24.36
CA ALA A 771 -6.59 7.38 24.19
C ALA A 771 -7.86 8.07 23.69
N ALA A 772 -8.42 7.60 22.57
CA ALA A 772 -9.55 8.25 21.90
C ALA A 772 -10.83 8.21 22.76
N HIS A 773 -11.22 9.36 23.30
CA HIS A 773 -12.47 9.58 24.04
C HIS A 773 -13.21 10.78 23.44
N GLY A 774 -14.32 10.55 22.73
CA GLY A 774 -15.10 11.66 22.17
C GLY A 774 -16.40 11.20 21.49
N GLY A 775 -17.54 11.41 22.16
CA GLY A 775 -18.88 11.07 21.67
C GLY A 775 -19.61 10.05 22.56
N PRO A 776 -20.96 10.05 22.59
CA PRO A 776 -21.75 9.19 23.49
C PRO A 776 -21.60 7.69 23.19
N LEU A 777 -21.16 7.35 21.99
CA LEU A 777 -20.93 5.97 21.52
C LEU A 777 -19.44 5.57 21.52
N SER A 778 -18.53 6.47 21.86
CA SER A 778 -17.08 6.25 21.83
C SER A 778 -16.67 5.08 22.74
N GLY A 779 -16.16 4.00 22.16
CA GLY A 779 -15.72 2.80 22.88
C GLY A 779 -16.85 1.86 23.35
N LYS A 780 -18.12 2.19 23.09
CA LYS A 780 -19.29 1.40 23.49
C LYS A 780 -19.44 0.14 22.65
N ILE A 781 -19.82 -0.98 23.26
CA ILE A 781 -20.06 -2.25 22.55
C ILE A 781 -21.56 -2.38 22.22
N ILE A 782 -21.88 -2.43 20.92
CA ILE A 782 -23.27 -2.45 20.41
C ILE A 782 -23.54 -3.75 19.64
N VAL A 783 -24.72 -4.35 19.86
CA VAL A 783 -25.22 -5.50 19.08
C VAL A 783 -26.52 -5.12 18.38
N PHE A 784 -26.57 -5.25 17.06
CA PHE A 784 -27.83 -5.11 16.30
C PHE A 784 -28.50 -6.48 16.12
N THR A 785 -29.81 -6.54 16.37
CA THR A 785 -30.61 -7.75 16.21
C THR A 785 -32.01 -7.43 15.71
N GLY A 786 -32.63 -8.37 14.98
CA GLY A 786 -33.89 -8.12 14.30
C GLY A 786 -33.76 -7.27 13.03
N THR A 787 -34.86 -7.11 12.32
CA THR A 787 -34.99 -6.30 11.10
C THR A 787 -35.35 -4.87 11.49
N LEU A 788 -34.58 -3.92 10.99
CA LEU A 788 -34.83 -2.49 11.16
C LEU A 788 -35.79 -2.01 10.05
N ALA A 789 -36.67 -1.07 10.38
CA ALA A 789 -37.73 -0.57 9.52
C ALA A 789 -37.30 0.63 8.65
N THR A 790 -36.29 1.40 9.07
CA THR A 790 -35.92 2.68 8.42
C THR A 790 -34.55 2.67 7.72
N MET A 791 -33.76 1.61 7.92
CA MET A 791 -32.42 1.43 7.32
C MET A 791 -32.00 -0.04 7.30
N ALA A 792 -31.03 -0.41 6.48
CA ALA A 792 -30.51 -1.78 6.49
C ALA A 792 -29.66 -2.05 7.76
N ARG A 793 -29.60 -3.29 8.25
CA ARG A 793 -28.74 -3.62 9.42
C ARG A 793 -27.24 -3.30 9.17
N PRO A 794 -26.65 -3.52 7.97
CA PRO A 794 -25.28 -3.08 7.67
C PRO A 794 -25.09 -1.55 7.69
N GLU A 795 -26.11 -0.79 7.29
CA GLU A 795 -26.12 0.68 7.34
C GLU A 795 -26.07 1.16 8.79
N ALA A 796 -26.91 0.60 9.67
CA ALA A 796 -26.89 0.87 11.11
C ALA A 796 -25.54 0.52 11.77
N LYS A 797 -24.94 -0.63 11.41
CA LYS A 797 -23.60 -1.03 11.89
C LYS A 797 -22.53 0.00 11.50
N ALA A 798 -22.48 0.39 10.22
CA ALA A 798 -21.49 1.34 9.72
C ALA A 798 -21.62 2.73 10.36
N ILE A 799 -22.85 3.17 10.65
CA ILE A 799 -23.10 4.42 11.39
C ILE A 799 -22.55 4.33 12.83
N ALA A 800 -22.77 3.20 13.53
CA ALA A 800 -22.23 2.99 14.88
C ALA A 800 -20.69 3.00 14.91
N GLU A 801 -20.04 2.31 13.96
CA GLU A 801 -18.58 2.24 13.84
C GLU A 801 -17.98 3.63 13.52
N ARG A 802 -18.65 4.41 12.65
CA ARG A 802 -18.30 5.81 12.34
C ARG A 802 -18.39 6.73 13.57
N LEU A 803 -19.30 6.43 14.51
CA LEU A 803 -19.48 7.15 15.77
C LEU A 803 -18.61 6.60 16.93
N GLY A 804 -17.65 5.73 16.62
CA GLY A 804 -16.66 5.21 17.58
C GLY A 804 -17.13 4.02 18.41
N ALA A 805 -18.30 3.44 18.12
CA ALA A 805 -18.75 2.21 18.76
C ALA A 805 -18.03 0.98 18.20
N LYS A 806 -17.87 -0.04 19.04
CA LYS A 806 -17.47 -1.39 18.63
C LYS A 806 -18.74 -2.23 18.42
N VAL A 807 -19.05 -2.53 17.16
CA VAL A 807 -20.14 -3.46 16.86
C VAL A 807 -19.69 -4.91 17.12
N THR A 808 -20.59 -5.74 17.64
CA THR A 808 -20.39 -7.20 17.78
C THR A 808 -21.65 -7.96 17.42
N ASP A 809 -21.53 -9.17 16.88
CA ASP A 809 -22.68 -10.03 16.56
C ASP A 809 -23.15 -10.93 17.71
N SER A 810 -22.45 -10.97 18.85
CA SER A 810 -22.86 -11.72 20.04
C SER A 810 -23.07 -10.82 21.25
N VAL A 811 -24.15 -11.08 22.00
CA VAL A 811 -24.41 -10.40 23.28
C VAL A 811 -23.60 -11.07 24.39
N SER A 812 -22.96 -10.24 25.23
CA SER A 812 -22.10 -10.63 26.34
C SER A 812 -22.26 -9.67 27.52
N LYS A 813 -21.72 -10.01 28.71
CA LYS A 813 -21.65 -9.08 29.85
C LYS A 813 -20.73 -7.86 29.63
N LYS A 814 -20.05 -7.77 28.48
CA LYS A 814 -19.26 -6.60 28.06
C LYS A 814 -19.99 -5.76 26.99
N THR A 815 -21.19 -6.15 26.57
CA THR A 815 -22.02 -5.37 25.65
C THR A 815 -22.67 -4.22 26.43
N ASP A 816 -22.60 -2.99 25.92
CA ASP A 816 -23.28 -1.83 26.50
C ASP A 816 -24.74 -1.75 26.03
N TYR A 817 -24.97 -1.89 24.72
CA TYR A 817 -26.28 -1.71 24.10
C TYR A 817 -26.65 -2.87 23.16
N VAL A 818 -27.92 -3.26 23.14
CA VAL A 818 -28.51 -4.16 22.14
C VAL A 818 -29.68 -3.45 21.45
N VAL A 819 -29.53 -3.16 20.16
CA VAL A 819 -30.57 -2.51 19.34
C VAL A 819 -31.52 -3.58 18.79
N LEU A 820 -32.81 -3.41 19.08
CA LEU A 820 -33.90 -4.35 18.79
C LEU A 820 -34.76 -3.85 17.62
N GLY A 821 -34.62 -4.49 16.47
CA GLY A 821 -35.64 -4.50 15.41
C GLY A 821 -36.66 -5.62 15.59
N ALA A 822 -37.55 -5.77 14.61
CA ALA A 822 -38.51 -6.88 14.52
C ALA A 822 -37.80 -8.24 14.51
N ASP A 823 -38.39 -9.28 15.10
CA ASP A 823 -37.81 -10.63 15.16
C ASP A 823 -36.44 -10.75 15.85
N SER A 824 -36.13 -9.86 16.80
CA SER A 824 -34.88 -9.86 17.59
C SER A 824 -34.71 -11.03 18.60
N GLY A 825 -35.58 -12.04 18.52
CA GLY A 825 -36.03 -12.89 19.65
C GLY A 825 -35.03 -13.84 20.33
N SER A 826 -33.83 -14.09 19.78
CA SER A 826 -32.79 -14.90 20.45
C SER A 826 -31.74 -14.03 21.16
N LYS A 827 -31.34 -12.90 20.56
CA LYS A 827 -30.37 -11.97 21.17
C LYS A 827 -31.05 -11.02 22.17
N ALA A 828 -32.33 -10.70 21.99
CA ALA A 828 -33.13 -9.92 22.94
C ALA A 828 -33.22 -10.62 24.32
N ARG A 829 -33.60 -11.91 24.35
CA ARG A 829 -33.62 -12.71 25.60
C ARG A 829 -32.23 -12.76 26.26
N LYS A 830 -31.18 -13.00 25.48
CA LYS A 830 -29.80 -13.00 25.98
C LYS A 830 -29.34 -11.63 26.52
N ALA A 831 -29.89 -10.53 26.04
CA ALA A 831 -29.63 -9.20 26.60
C ALA A 831 -30.28 -9.05 27.99
N GLN A 832 -31.55 -9.44 28.11
CA GLN A 832 -32.31 -9.45 29.37
C GLN A 832 -31.66 -10.38 30.43
N GLU A 833 -31.31 -11.61 30.05
CA GLU A 833 -30.59 -12.58 30.90
C GLU A 833 -29.24 -12.08 31.43
N LEU A 834 -28.59 -11.16 30.71
CA LEU A 834 -27.27 -10.63 31.06
C LEU A 834 -27.32 -9.21 31.65
N GLY A 835 -28.50 -8.60 31.78
CA GLY A 835 -28.68 -7.25 32.30
C GLY A 835 -28.13 -6.14 31.39
N VAL A 836 -28.06 -6.38 30.09
CA VAL A 836 -27.54 -5.43 29.09
C VAL A 836 -28.65 -4.47 28.66
N ALA A 837 -28.34 -3.18 28.49
CA ALA A 837 -29.32 -2.19 28.07
C ALA A 837 -29.82 -2.46 26.64
N THR A 838 -31.14 -2.40 26.44
CA THR A 838 -31.78 -2.57 25.14
C THR A 838 -32.35 -1.26 24.63
N LEU A 839 -32.19 -0.99 23.35
CA LEU A 839 -32.77 0.15 22.63
C LEU A 839 -33.66 -0.38 21.51
N ASP A 840 -34.69 0.36 21.15
CA ASP A 840 -35.38 0.19 19.86
C ASP A 840 -34.66 0.99 18.75
N GLU A 841 -35.19 0.95 17.53
CA GLU A 841 -34.62 1.70 16.41
C GLU A 841 -34.74 3.22 16.58
N ALA A 842 -35.80 3.71 17.23
CA ALA A 842 -35.98 5.14 17.51
C ALA A 842 -34.91 5.65 18.50
N GLY A 843 -34.74 4.96 19.63
CA GLY A 843 -33.69 5.24 20.61
C GLY A 843 -32.27 5.11 20.03
N TRP A 844 -32.06 4.16 19.10
CA TRP A 844 -30.82 4.08 18.31
C TRP A 844 -30.60 5.33 17.45
N ARG A 845 -31.59 5.77 16.67
CA ARG A 845 -31.48 6.96 15.79
C ARG A 845 -31.15 8.21 16.60
N THR A 846 -31.86 8.44 17.72
CA THR A 846 -31.61 9.58 18.63
C THR A 846 -30.21 9.53 19.23
N LEU A 847 -29.76 8.35 19.70
CA LEU A 847 -28.41 8.18 20.28
C LEU A 847 -27.28 8.33 19.22
N ALA A 848 -27.59 8.05 17.96
CA ALA A 848 -26.69 8.22 16.82
C ALA A 848 -26.74 9.64 16.20
N GLY A 849 -27.58 10.55 16.71
CA GLY A 849 -27.74 11.90 16.16
C GLY A 849 -28.35 11.95 14.76
N LEU A 850 -29.11 10.91 14.38
CA LEU A 850 -29.83 10.85 13.11
C LEU A 850 -31.16 11.60 13.22
N PRO A 851 -31.65 12.21 12.12
CA PRO A 851 -32.98 12.84 12.13
C PRO A 851 -34.07 11.81 12.46
N GLU A 852 -35.19 12.28 12.99
CA GLU A 852 -36.40 11.46 13.11
C GLU A 852 -36.81 10.90 11.73
N ALA A 853 -37.43 9.73 11.71
CA ALA A 853 -37.87 9.15 10.45
C ALA A 853 -39.13 9.89 9.97
N GLU A 854 -39.12 10.45 8.76
CA GLU A 854 -40.38 10.82 8.10
C GLU A 854 -41.27 9.57 8.06
N PRO A 855 -42.55 9.65 8.46
CA PRO A 855 -43.49 8.56 8.21
C PRO A 855 -43.58 8.31 6.69
N PRO A 856 -43.83 7.07 6.25
CA PRO A 856 -43.97 6.78 4.84
C PRO A 856 -45.07 7.67 4.24
N ARG A 857 -44.72 8.44 3.21
CA ARG A 857 -45.69 9.25 2.47
C ARG A 857 -46.70 8.32 1.81
N ALA A 858 -47.96 8.49 2.18
CA ALA A 858 -49.10 7.71 1.70
C ALA A 858 -49.50 8.09 0.26
#